data_AF-A0A6M7WAV5-F1
#
_entry.id   AF-A0A6M7WAV5-F1
#
_cell.length_a   1.000
_cell.length_b   1.000
_cell.length_c   1.000
_cell.angle_alpha   90.00
_cell.angle_beta   90.00
_cell.angle_gamma   90.00
#
_symmetry.space_group_name_H-M   'P 1'
#
loop_
_entity.id
_entity.type
_entity.pdbx_description
1 polymer ?
#
loop_
_entity_poly.entity_id
_entity_poly.type
_entity_poly.pdbx_seq_one_letter_code
_entity_poly.pdbx_strand_id
1 'polypeptide(L)'
;MKFLILRQLQHSELGMFHAYRRSGREGSRQRAINFDGEVIDRVFPVAADTDRIALSLRYDTDNGPRTRDHFLKRQGKNWRLEGNCPDDQLYDFVQLDCLFAMQVDAGIQPASGAWMVFPKDDPTALAILADGATSGLARAGMVGLELDEAPRIYKLLTQARPDLFSASSPQDLDMTDTTSPTETIDKPSGRRLPPGSKRLPTMLSASGHNLVSAVADIIDNAISADATEIQITFDPPNSGNGRWMAIRDNGRGMSPEQLEEAIRVGGEADYDGRSLGKYGFGLKGASWSQARDFKVVTRQKGGDVHHLGWDQDNMADWQVDEEPLEDWETEAADPGEHGTVVLWKNMKAPTMAPSIKGVPPHVAEIQELNRHLGLVFHRFLDGEAKGRAPLKIWINDIPVESNGPASHPLSERHDLKTLKVEHEGGTAEVKVQPIVLPAEDELRKHHGDGWQAAADRIGYWGRRNDTQGLFLYRNDRLIRWGGWHDLWATNDEKTKLARVLVDFDPALDEAFQINISKQTVRLPGYLQSRIKPLADTVRKASQAKYRKPRPTSPPPRTSPLLGEATSGPGAPSGLGEPVTPGAPTPPSQPPAPSITVRKVTTGKFAWKITTDLKGDRSLQIGDVSPALVELAGVLGSSDVGAEALAAFLDDLDRLDVQQALIDDATEA
;
A
#
# COMPACT_ATOMS: atom_id res chain seq x y z
N MET A 1 -10.42 21.75 -1.82
CA MET A 1 -10.33 20.29 -1.97
C MET A 1 -11.70 19.72 -1.65
N LYS A 2 -12.33 19.01 -2.60
CA LYS A 2 -13.70 18.52 -2.43
C LYS A 2 -13.69 17.08 -1.94
N PHE A 3 -14.40 16.84 -0.85
CA PHE A 3 -14.56 15.53 -0.24
C PHE A 3 -16.03 15.15 -0.16
N LEU A 4 -16.29 13.85 -0.15
CA LEU A 4 -17.57 13.25 0.12
C LEU A 4 -17.50 12.47 1.43
N ILE A 5 -18.34 12.82 2.39
CA ILE A 5 -18.50 12.09 3.65
C ILE A 5 -19.84 11.36 3.61
N LEU A 6 -19.79 10.05 3.83
CA LEU A 6 -20.96 9.19 3.88
C LEU A 6 -21.07 8.57 5.28
N ARG A 7 -22.28 8.56 5.83
CA ARG A 7 -22.56 8.02 7.16
C ARG A 7 -23.92 7.30 7.21
N GLN A 8 -23.96 6.11 7.79
CA GLN A 8 -25.25 5.49 8.17
C GLN A 8 -25.69 6.05 9.52
N LEU A 9 -26.88 6.63 9.57
CA LEU A 9 -27.38 7.31 10.77
C LEU A 9 -27.69 6.33 11.90
N GLN A 10 -27.17 6.64 13.09
CA GLN A 10 -27.39 5.87 14.32
C GLN A 10 -28.50 6.46 15.19
N HIS A 11 -29.03 5.69 16.14
CA HIS A 11 -30.15 6.09 17.00
C HIS A 11 -29.91 7.42 17.74
N SER A 12 -28.68 7.67 18.18
CA SER A 12 -28.30 8.91 18.88
C SER A 12 -28.33 10.16 17.99
N GLU A 13 -28.38 10.01 16.67
CA GLU A 13 -28.17 11.09 15.70
C GLU A 13 -29.49 11.55 15.08
N LEU A 14 -30.50 10.68 15.08
CA LEU A 14 -31.83 10.96 14.57
C LEU A 14 -32.49 12.15 15.29
N GLY A 15 -32.09 12.44 16.53
CA GLY A 15 -32.55 13.59 17.30
C GLY A 15 -32.21 14.95 16.67
N MET A 16 -31.26 15.02 15.73
CA MET A 16 -30.99 16.24 14.93
C MET A 16 -32.24 16.70 14.16
N PHE A 17 -33.08 15.77 13.68
CA PHE A 17 -34.27 16.07 12.89
C PHE A 17 -35.49 16.26 13.80
N HIS A 18 -36.19 17.41 13.70
CA HIS A 18 -37.42 17.62 14.49
C HIS A 18 -38.53 16.65 14.10
N ALA A 19 -38.59 16.25 12.82
CA ALA A 19 -39.52 15.23 12.32
C ALA A 19 -39.48 13.95 13.17
N TYR A 20 -38.28 13.42 13.42
CA TYR A 20 -38.09 12.27 14.29
C TYR A 20 -38.55 12.52 15.73
N ARG A 21 -38.31 13.72 16.27
CA ARG A 21 -38.76 14.11 17.62
C ARG A 21 -40.28 14.19 17.75
N ARG A 22 -40.96 14.74 16.74
CA ARG A 22 -42.43 14.81 16.69
C ARG A 22 -43.08 13.42 16.69
N SER A 23 -42.39 12.41 16.18
CA SER A 23 -42.89 11.03 16.16
C SER A 23 -42.94 10.35 17.54
N GLY A 24 -42.33 10.94 18.58
CA GLY A 24 -42.28 10.38 19.93
C GLY A 24 -41.34 9.18 20.09
N ARG A 25 -40.57 8.82 19.04
CA ARG A 25 -39.63 7.68 19.02
C ARG A 25 -38.23 8.02 19.55
N GLU A 26 -38.09 9.14 20.23
CA GLU A 26 -36.80 9.69 20.62
C GLU A 26 -36.16 8.91 21.79
N GLY A 27 -35.07 8.19 21.53
CA GLY A 27 -34.27 7.54 22.58
C GLY A 27 -33.05 8.34 23.06
N SER A 28 -32.74 9.49 22.44
CA SER A 28 -31.56 10.31 22.79
C SER A 28 -31.80 11.82 22.63
N ARG A 29 -31.33 12.61 23.60
CA ARG A 29 -31.39 14.09 23.60
C ARG A 29 -30.35 14.77 22.70
N GLN A 30 -29.51 14.00 22.00
CA GLN A 30 -28.49 14.57 21.10
C GLN A 30 -29.12 15.23 19.88
N ARG A 31 -28.52 16.35 19.42
CA ARG A 31 -28.99 17.20 18.32
C ARG A 31 -27.88 17.43 17.28
N ALA A 32 -27.15 16.37 16.98
CA ALA A 32 -25.97 16.42 16.15
C ALA A 32 -25.69 15.06 15.51
N ILE A 33 -25.02 15.07 14.36
CA ILE A 33 -24.47 13.87 13.72
C ILE A 33 -23.01 13.71 14.17
N ASN A 34 -22.61 12.50 14.57
CA ASN A 34 -21.22 12.26 14.96
C ASN A 34 -20.35 12.00 13.73
N PHE A 35 -19.12 12.51 13.79
CA PHE A 35 -18.09 12.30 12.79
C PHE A 35 -16.87 11.70 13.48
N ASP A 36 -16.31 10.65 12.88
CA ASP A 36 -15.03 10.05 13.30
C ASP A 36 -13.88 11.06 13.14
N GLY A 37 -13.00 11.12 14.13
CA GLY A 37 -11.80 11.97 14.12
C GLY A 37 -10.88 11.69 12.94
N GLU A 38 -10.64 10.42 12.61
CA GLU A 38 -9.73 10.04 11.52
C GLU A 38 -10.26 10.53 10.16
N VAL A 39 -11.59 10.52 9.98
CA VAL A 39 -12.22 11.05 8.76
C VAL A 39 -12.15 12.57 8.70
N ILE A 40 -12.35 13.26 9.83
CA ILE A 40 -12.25 14.73 9.86
C ILE A 40 -10.82 15.20 9.66
N ASP A 41 -9.84 14.55 10.31
CA ASP A 41 -8.41 14.87 10.15
C ASP A 41 -7.95 14.68 8.70
N ARG A 42 -8.54 13.69 8.01
CA ARG A 42 -8.33 13.47 6.58
C ARG A 42 -8.97 14.58 5.71
N VAL A 43 -10.23 14.91 5.95
CA VAL A 43 -11.01 15.83 5.09
C VAL A 43 -10.61 17.29 5.32
N PHE A 44 -10.25 17.65 6.55
CA PHE A 44 -9.88 19.00 6.95
C PHE A 44 -8.47 18.97 7.54
N PRO A 45 -7.42 19.22 6.75
CA PRO A 45 -6.04 19.25 7.25
C PRO A 45 -5.80 20.27 8.38
N VAL A 46 -6.63 21.32 8.43
CA VAL A 46 -6.63 22.36 9.47
C VAL A 46 -7.24 21.86 10.80
N ALA A 47 -7.87 20.68 10.81
CA ALA A 47 -8.51 20.12 12.00
C ALA A 47 -7.53 19.92 13.15
N ALA A 48 -6.26 19.62 12.89
CA ALA A 48 -5.23 19.40 13.91
C ALA A 48 -5.04 20.59 14.88
N ASP A 49 -5.30 21.81 14.40
CA ASP A 49 -5.01 23.06 15.13
C ASP A 49 -6.27 23.78 15.62
N THR A 50 -7.45 23.17 15.54
CA THR A 50 -8.72 23.78 15.97
C THR A 50 -9.69 22.77 16.60
N ASP A 51 -10.51 23.26 17.53
CA ASP A 51 -11.65 22.52 18.11
C ASP A 51 -12.97 22.80 17.39
N ARG A 52 -12.95 23.71 16.39
CA ARG A 52 -14.14 24.13 15.65
C ARG A 52 -13.85 24.44 14.20
N ILE A 53 -14.64 23.87 13.29
CA ILE A 53 -14.60 24.14 11.85
C ILE A 53 -15.94 24.74 11.43
N ALA A 54 -15.90 25.94 10.86
CA ALA A 54 -17.11 26.61 10.35
C ALA A 54 -17.48 26.10 8.96
N LEU A 55 -18.76 25.82 8.75
CA LEU A 55 -19.30 25.23 7.53
C LEU A 55 -20.48 26.06 7.01
N SER A 56 -20.58 26.24 5.69
CA SER A 56 -21.77 26.79 5.03
C SER A 56 -22.35 25.70 4.12
N LEU A 57 -23.42 25.05 4.58
CA LEU A 57 -23.97 23.86 3.91
C LEU A 57 -25.36 24.11 3.35
N ARG A 58 -25.54 23.68 2.11
CA ARG A 58 -26.83 23.60 1.42
C ARG A 58 -27.52 22.27 1.70
N TYR A 59 -28.82 22.29 1.98
CA TYR A 59 -29.62 21.11 2.28
C TYR A 59 -31.08 21.34 1.88
N ASP A 60 -31.89 20.29 1.82
CA ASP A 60 -33.30 20.44 1.45
C ASP A 60 -34.18 20.92 2.58
N THR A 61 -35.19 21.68 2.19
CA THR A 61 -36.30 22.11 3.04
C THR A 61 -37.62 21.93 2.28
N ASP A 62 -38.75 22.01 2.97
CA ASP A 62 -40.09 21.84 2.36
C ASP A 62 -40.35 22.87 1.25
N ASN A 63 -39.58 23.96 1.23
CA ASN A 63 -39.69 25.07 0.29
C ASN A 63 -38.50 25.13 -0.68
N GLY A 64 -37.80 24.01 -0.89
CA GLY A 64 -36.63 23.89 -1.75
C GLY A 64 -35.29 24.10 -1.02
N PRO A 65 -34.15 23.87 -1.70
CA PRO A 65 -32.85 23.87 -1.06
C PRO A 65 -32.49 25.21 -0.39
N ARG A 66 -31.97 25.18 0.83
CA ARG A 66 -31.48 26.35 1.57
C ARG A 66 -30.04 26.16 2.05
N THR A 67 -29.31 27.26 2.16
CA THR A 67 -27.96 27.28 2.77
C THR A 67 -28.03 27.84 4.18
N ARG A 68 -27.40 27.15 5.12
CA ARG A 68 -27.28 27.58 6.53
C ARG A 68 -25.87 27.35 7.05
N ASP A 69 -25.49 28.12 8.05
CA ASP A 69 -24.25 27.91 8.77
C ASP A 69 -24.35 26.68 9.69
N HIS A 70 -23.34 25.84 9.61
CA HIS A 70 -23.12 24.68 10.45
C HIS A 70 -21.71 24.79 11.06
N PHE A 71 -21.40 23.94 12.03
CA PHE A 71 -20.05 23.82 12.52
C PHE A 71 -19.75 22.40 12.97
N LEU A 72 -18.54 21.92 12.68
CA LEU A 72 -18.01 20.73 13.33
C LEU A 72 -17.33 21.15 14.63
N LYS A 73 -17.71 20.52 15.74
CA LYS A 73 -17.13 20.76 17.06
C LYS A 73 -16.45 19.49 17.57
N ARG A 74 -15.20 19.60 18.02
CA ARG A 74 -14.44 18.48 18.58
C ARG A 74 -14.98 18.07 19.96
N GLN A 75 -15.14 16.77 20.17
CA GLN A 75 -15.52 16.14 21.44
C GLN A 75 -14.68 14.88 21.69
N GLY A 76 -13.57 15.05 22.41
CA GLY A 76 -12.58 13.99 22.59
C GLY A 76 -11.94 13.61 21.26
N LYS A 77 -12.01 12.33 20.89
CA LYS A 77 -11.49 11.81 19.60
C LYS A 77 -12.45 11.94 18.43
N ASN A 78 -13.69 12.38 18.66
CA ASN A 78 -14.74 12.48 17.64
C ASN A 78 -15.16 13.93 17.43
N TRP A 79 -15.90 14.19 16.36
CA TRP A 79 -16.48 15.48 16.02
C TRP A 79 -18.00 15.39 15.96
N ARG A 80 -18.66 16.53 16.09
CA ARG A 80 -20.11 16.63 15.94
C ARG A 80 -20.48 17.74 14.98
N LEU A 81 -21.31 17.43 14.00
CA LEU A 81 -21.94 18.41 13.13
C LEU A 81 -23.13 19.03 13.86
N GLU A 82 -23.01 20.31 14.17
CA GLU A 82 -23.97 21.11 14.94
C GLU A 82 -24.34 22.39 14.15
N GLY A 83 -25.33 23.14 14.65
CA GLY A 83 -25.69 24.46 14.13
C GLY A 83 -27.02 24.52 13.38
N ASN A 84 -27.51 23.40 12.85
CA ASN A 84 -28.80 23.32 12.19
C ASN A 84 -29.54 22.04 12.57
N CYS A 85 -30.81 22.17 12.95
CA CYS A 85 -31.71 21.06 13.25
C CYS A 85 -32.97 21.27 12.41
N PRO A 86 -33.10 20.63 11.23
CA PRO A 86 -34.20 20.91 10.32
C PRO A 86 -35.55 20.57 10.95
N ASP A 87 -36.54 21.45 10.73
CA ASP A 87 -37.92 21.30 11.18
C ASP A 87 -38.92 20.90 10.10
N ASP A 88 -38.44 20.82 8.87
CA ASP A 88 -39.16 20.42 7.67
C ASP A 88 -39.80 19.02 7.78
N GLN A 89 -40.98 18.86 7.17
CA GLN A 89 -41.72 17.61 7.07
C GLN A 89 -41.06 16.61 6.13
N LEU A 90 -40.25 17.07 5.17
CA LEU A 90 -39.54 16.19 4.25
C LEU A 90 -38.66 15.15 4.95
N TYR A 91 -38.25 15.38 6.21
CA TYR A 91 -37.45 14.45 7.01
C TYR A 91 -38.28 13.47 7.84
N ASP A 92 -39.60 13.37 7.63
CA ASP A 92 -40.47 12.41 8.35
C ASP A 92 -40.10 10.94 8.08
N PHE A 93 -39.38 10.66 7.00
CA PHE A 93 -38.85 9.31 6.70
C PHE A 93 -37.60 8.94 7.50
N VAL A 94 -36.96 9.89 8.18
CA VAL A 94 -35.65 9.66 8.82
C VAL A 94 -35.78 8.60 9.92
N GLN A 95 -35.03 7.52 9.75
CA GLN A 95 -34.98 6.38 10.66
C GLN A 95 -33.57 5.78 10.70
N LEU A 96 -33.39 4.70 11.47
CA LEU A 96 -32.13 3.96 11.53
C LEU A 96 -31.69 3.49 10.13
N ASP A 97 -30.37 3.52 9.91
CA ASP A 97 -29.69 3.12 8.68
C ASP A 97 -29.99 3.99 7.43
N CYS A 98 -30.70 5.11 7.59
CA CYS A 98 -30.73 6.15 6.56
C CYS A 98 -29.30 6.61 6.24
N LEU A 99 -29.00 6.82 4.96
CA LEU A 99 -27.68 7.25 4.51
C LEU A 99 -27.60 8.78 4.49
N PHE A 100 -26.77 9.35 5.35
CA PHE A 100 -26.37 10.74 5.30
C PHE A 100 -25.17 10.89 4.35
N ALA A 101 -25.29 11.78 3.37
CA ALA A 101 -24.23 12.11 2.42
C ALA A 101 -23.94 13.61 2.47
N MET A 102 -22.68 13.99 2.62
CA MET A 102 -22.23 15.37 2.64
C MET A 102 -21.05 15.56 1.71
N GLN A 103 -21.20 16.45 0.73
CA GLN A 103 -20.10 16.93 -0.08
C GLN A 103 -19.60 18.26 0.51
N VAL A 104 -18.29 18.41 0.69
CA VAL A 104 -17.70 19.64 1.25
C VAL A 104 -16.41 20.01 0.52
N ASP A 105 -16.24 21.29 0.21
CA ASP A 105 -14.97 21.89 -0.18
C ASP A 105 -14.24 22.39 1.06
N ALA A 106 -13.30 21.58 1.55
CA ALA A 106 -12.47 21.91 2.71
C ALA A 106 -11.33 22.90 2.39
N GLY A 107 -11.19 23.32 1.12
CA GLY A 107 -10.15 24.25 0.68
C GLY A 107 -10.50 25.73 0.85
N ILE A 108 -11.71 26.05 1.32
CA ILE A 108 -12.19 27.41 1.51
C ILE A 108 -12.70 27.62 2.95
N GLN A 109 -12.75 28.86 3.42
CA GLN A 109 -13.15 29.19 4.79
C GLN A 109 -14.23 30.30 4.80
N PRO A 110 -15.43 30.06 5.38
CA PRO A 110 -15.89 28.79 5.93
C PRO A 110 -15.98 27.72 4.84
N ALA A 111 -15.75 26.45 5.20
CA ALA A 111 -15.83 25.36 4.24
C ALA A 111 -17.27 25.24 3.73
N SER A 112 -17.46 25.12 2.42
CA SER A 112 -18.79 25.14 1.82
C SER A 112 -19.16 23.78 1.24
N GLY A 113 -20.44 23.48 1.17
CA GLY A 113 -20.87 22.17 0.71
C GLY A 113 -22.36 21.98 0.65
N ALA A 114 -22.77 20.73 0.49
CA ALA A 114 -24.16 20.32 0.57
C ALA A 114 -24.28 18.99 1.31
N TRP A 115 -25.40 18.78 1.99
CA TRP A 115 -25.73 17.48 2.57
C TRP A 115 -27.17 17.07 2.30
N MET A 116 -27.40 15.76 2.32
CA MET A 116 -28.69 15.11 2.12
C MET A 116 -28.78 13.85 2.97
N VAL A 117 -30.01 13.46 3.33
CA VAL A 117 -30.31 12.13 3.86
C VAL A 117 -31.13 11.37 2.83
N PHE A 118 -30.70 10.14 2.53
CA PHE A 118 -31.45 9.20 1.71
C PHE A 118 -32.20 8.19 2.60
N PRO A 119 -33.45 7.83 2.26
CA PRO A 119 -34.13 6.68 2.85
C PRO A 119 -33.28 5.40 2.74
N LYS A 120 -33.43 4.49 3.71
CA LYS A 120 -32.70 3.20 3.72
C LYS A 120 -32.89 2.40 2.44
N ASP A 121 -34.10 2.44 1.88
CA ASP A 121 -34.49 1.68 0.69
C ASP A 121 -34.36 2.50 -0.61
N ASP A 122 -33.74 3.68 -0.56
CA ASP A 122 -33.53 4.51 -1.75
C ASP A 122 -32.57 3.81 -2.74
N PRO A 123 -32.90 3.72 -4.04
CA PRO A 123 -32.06 3.05 -5.03
C PRO A 123 -30.64 3.63 -5.11
N THR A 124 -30.49 4.95 -4.91
CA THR A 124 -29.19 5.63 -4.86
C THR A 124 -28.43 5.22 -3.61
N ALA A 125 -29.09 5.21 -2.44
CA ALA A 125 -28.47 4.77 -1.19
C ALA A 125 -28.00 3.31 -1.25
N LEU A 126 -28.84 2.41 -1.77
CA LEU A 126 -28.49 0.99 -1.95
C LEU A 126 -27.33 0.81 -2.93
N ALA A 127 -27.32 1.56 -4.03
CA ALA A 127 -26.23 1.53 -5.01
C ALA A 127 -24.91 2.07 -4.42
N ILE A 128 -24.97 3.11 -3.58
CA ILE A 128 -23.81 3.66 -2.87
C ILE A 128 -23.28 2.66 -1.83
N LEU A 129 -24.15 2.04 -1.05
CA LEU A 129 -23.77 1.04 -0.03
C LEU A 129 -23.22 -0.27 -0.64
N ALA A 130 -23.59 -0.58 -1.89
CA ALA A 130 -23.06 -1.73 -2.61
C ALA A 130 -21.72 -1.44 -3.33
N ASP A 131 -21.25 -0.19 -3.32
CA ASP A 131 -20.01 0.20 -3.98
C ASP A 131 -18.77 -0.20 -3.15
N GLY A 132 -17.73 -0.72 -3.81
CA GLY A 132 -16.52 -1.14 -3.10
C GLY A 132 -15.81 -0.02 -2.34
N ALA A 133 -15.94 1.24 -2.79
CA ALA A 133 -15.37 2.40 -2.11
C ALA A 133 -16.05 2.71 -0.76
N THR A 134 -17.25 2.16 -0.52
CA THR A 134 -17.98 2.31 0.75
C THR A 134 -17.72 1.19 1.74
N SER A 135 -16.76 0.28 1.50
CA SER A 135 -16.46 -0.83 2.41
C SER A 135 -16.16 -0.38 3.85
N GLY A 136 -15.67 0.85 4.04
CA GLY A 136 -15.47 1.47 5.35
C GLY A 136 -16.75 1.77 6.14
N LEU A 137 -17.89 1.99 5.47
CA LEU A 137 -19.19 2.21 6.13
C LEU A 137 -19.64 0.99 6.93
N ALA A 138 -19.40 -0.24 6.45
CA ALA A 138 -19.78 -1.46 7.16
C ALA A 138 -18.98 -1.69 8.46
N ARG A 139 -17.75 -1.17 8.53
CA ARG A 139 -16.83 -1.36 9.68
C ARG A 139 -16.91 -0.22 10.71
N ALA A 140 -17.04 1.03 10.25
CA ALA A 140 -16.96 2.23 11.11
C ALA A 140 -18.25 3.08 11.11
N GLY A 141 -19.27 2.71 10.32
CA GLY A 141 -20.50 3.48 10.14
C GLY A 141 -20.33 4.78 9.35
N MET A 142 -19.10 5.11 8.93
CA MET A 142 -18.77 6.34 8.21
C MET A 142 -17.52 6.17 7.34
N VAL A 143 -17.45 6.91 6.24
CA VAL A 143 -16.26 7.01 5.38
C VAL A 143 -16.12 8.42 4.82
N GLY A 144 -14.88 8.90 4.70
CA GLY A 144 -14.54 10.11 3.95
C GLY A 144 -13.74 9.75 2.70
N LEU A 145 -14.24 10.19 1.55
CA LEU A 145 -13.75 9.86 0.22
C LEU A 145 -13.39 11.13 -0.52
N GLU A 146 -12.27 11.14 -1.23
CA GLU A 146 -12.02 12.17 -2.25
C GLU A 146 -12.88 11.89 -3.49
N LEU A 147 -13.19 12.93 -4.28
CA LEU A 147 -14.10 12.77 -5.44
C LEU A 147 -13.57 11.76 -6.48
N ASP A 148 -12.25 11.62 -6.58
CA ASP A 148 -11.54 10.68 -7.45
C ASP A 148 -11.45 9.26 -6.88
N GLU A 149 -11.58 9.09 -5.56
CA GLU A 149 -11.64 7.77 -4.92
C GLU A 149 -12.96 7.04 -5.18
N ALA A 150 -14.03 7.79 -5.45
CA ALA A 150 -15.37 7.23 -5.66
C ALA A 150 -16.16 7.96 -6.75
N PRO A 151 -15.67 7.98 -8.01
CA PRO A 151 -16.30 8.71 -9.10
C PRO A 151 -17.70 8.20 -9.42
N ARG A 152 -17.94 6.90 -9.22
CA ARG A 152 -19.27 6.28 -9.38
C ARG A 152 -20.27 6.79 -8.33
N ILE A 153 -19.87 6.88 -7.07
CA ILE A 153 -20.69 7.41 -5.99
C ILE A 153 -21.02 8.88 -6.26
N TYR A 154 -20.03 9.66 -6.66
CA TYR A 154 -20.25 11.07 -7.00
C TYR A 154 -21.21 11.23 -8.18
N LYS A 155 -21.09 10.38 -9.20
CA LYS A 155 -22.03 10.34 -10.33
C LYS A 155 -23.45 9.97 -9.88
N LEU A 156 -23.61 8.97 -9.01
CA LEU A 156 -24.91 8.57 -8.45
C LEU A 156 -25.57 9.72 -7.68
N LEU A 157 -24.81 10.42 -6.82
CA LEU A 157 -25.31 11.59 -6.07
C LEU A 157 -25.67 12.75 -6.99
N THR A 158 -24.85 13.05 -8.00
CA THR A 158 -25.10 14.14 -8.95
C THR A 158 -26.27 13.82 -9.87
N GLN A 159 -26.48 12.55 -10.25
CA GLN A 159 -27.64 12.11 -11.01
C GLN A 159 -28.92 12.17 -10.17
N ALA A 160 -28.85 11.77 -8.90
CA ALA A 160 -29.98 11.85 -8.00
C ALA A 160 -30.36 13.30 -7.70
N ARG A 161 -29.37 14.17 -7.43
CA ARG A 161 -29.57 15.55 -6.97
C ARG A 161 -28.53 16.53 -7.54
N PRO A 162 -28.68 16.91 -8.83
CA PRO A 162 -27.75 17.81 -9.49
C PRO A 162 -27.76 19.22 -8.88
N ASP A 163 -28.88 19.66 -8.32
CA ASP A 163 -29.05 20.97 -7.67
C ASP A 163 -28.28 21.11 -6.35
N LEU A 164 -27.90 20.00 -5.72
CA LEU A 164 -27.08 19.97 -4.49
C LEU A 164 -25.63 19.57 -4.74
N PHE A 165 -25.38 18.61 -5.63
CA PHE A 165 -24.06 17.96 -5.77
C PHE A 165 -23.31 18.30 -7.07
N SER A 166 -23.89 19.11 -7.99
CA SER A 166 -23.17 19.54 -9.19
C SER A 166 -22.08 20.58 -8.89
N ALA A 167 -21.01 20.54 -9.68
CA ALA A 167 -19.97 21.55 -9.64
C ALA A 167 -20.41 22.79 -10.43
N SER A 168 -21.04 23.77 -9.76
CA SER A 168 -20.89 25.24 -9.92
C SER A 168 -22.06 26.01 -9.28
N SER A 169 -21.76 27.04 -8.47
CA SER A 169 -22.74 28.08 -8.13
C SER A 169 -22.79 29.14 -9.25
N PRO A 170 -23.99 29.62 -9.64
CA PRO A 170 -24.16 30.70 -10.61
C PRO A 170 -24.17 32.05 -9.90
N GLN A 171 -23.04 32.76 -9.91
CA GLN A 171 -22.95 34.19 -9.58
C GLN A 171 -21.68 34.71 -10.26
N ASP A 172 -21.83 35.16 -11.51
CA ASP A 172 -20.97 36.14 -12.19
C ASP A 172 -21.50 36.29 -13.62
N LEU A 173 -22.62 37.00 -13.74
CA LEU A 173 -23.10 37.56 -15.00
C LEU A 173 -23.53 38.99 -14.70
N ASP A 174 -22.73 39.97 -15.15
CA ASP A 174 -23.30 41.19 -15.68
C ASP A 174 -22.37 41.91 -16.67
N MET A 175 -23.01 42.59 -17.63
CA MET A 175 -22.54 43.69 -18.50
C MET A 175 -21.93 43.40 -19.89
N THR A 176 -22.85 43.16 -20.84
CA THR A 176 -23.18 43.94 -22.08
C THR A 176 -22.14 44.28 -23.18
N ASP A 177 -22.47 43.81 -24.40
CA ASP A 177 -22.56 44.46 -25.74
C ASP A 177 -21.40 45.34 -26.29
N THR A 178 -21.01 45.37 -27.59
CA THR A 178 -21.81 45.31 -28.84
C THR A 178 -20.96 45.04 -30.12
N THR A 179 -21.56 44.38 -31.15
CA THR A 179 -21.39 44.50 -32.64
C THR A 179 -20.06 44.07 -33.34
N SER A 180 -19.95 43.41 -34.51
CA SER A 180 -20.82 42.93 -35.62
C SER A 180 -20.00 42.02 -36.61
N PRO A 181 -20.59 41.31 -37.62
CA PRO A 181 -20.29 39.90 -37.93
C PRO A 181 -19.73 39.59 -39.34
N THR A 182 -19.26 38.35 -39.59
CA THR A 182 -19.50 37.59 -40.84
C THR A 182 -19.35 36.09 -40.55
N GLU A 183 -20.42 35.33 -40.79
CA GLU A 183 -20.57 33.92 -40.42
C GLU A 183 -20.02 32.93 -41.47
N THR A 184 -19.20 31.99 -40.99
CA THR A 184 -19.05 30.64 -41.56
C THR A 184 -19.33 29.64 -40.44
N ILE A 185 -20.55 29.11 -40.37
CA ILE A 185 -21.06 28.06 -39.44
C ILE A 185 -20.21 27.94 -38.14
N ASP A 186 -20.24 29.00 -37.34
CA ASP A 186 -19.66 29.07 -36.01
C ASP A 186 -20.70 28.59 -34.99
N LYS A 187 -20.38 27.57 -34.19
CA LYS A 187 -21.02 27.45 -32.88
C LYS A 187 -20.57 28.66 -32.06
N PRO A 188 -21.47 29.47 -31.47
CA PRO A 188 -21.05 30.68 -30.77
C PRO A 188 -20.34 30.34 -29.46
N SER A 189 -19.12 30.89 -29.36
CA SER A 189 -18.38 31.28 -28.16
C SER A 189 -18.10 30.21 -27.09
N GLY A 190 -17.26 29.23 -27.44
CA GLY A 190 -16.45 28.56 -26.42
C GLY A 190 -15.29 29.47 -26.01
N ARG A 191 -15.20 29.89 -24.75
CA ARG A 191 -13.97 30.53 -24.25
C ARG A 191 -12.90 29.45 -24.13
N ARG A 192 -11.77 29.59 -24.84
CA ARG A 192 -10.60 28.72 -24.65
C ARG A 192 -10.03 29.03 -23.26
N LEU A 193 -10.22 28.09 -22.33
CA LEU A 193 -9.63 28.10 -20.99
C LEU A 193 -8.55 27.01 -20.96
N PRO A 194 -7.34 27.26 -21.50
CA PRO A 194 -6.27 26.28 -21.39
C PRO A 194 -5.97 26.04 -19.90
N PRO A 195 -5.51 24.85 -19.51
CA PRO A 195 -5.20 24.61 -18.11
C PRO A 195 -4.15 25.60 -17.62
N GLY A 196 -4.12 25.87 -16.32
CA GLY A 196 -3.15 26.81 -15.76
C GLY A 196 -1.74 26.28 -15.91
N SER A 197 -0.93 26.90 -16.76
CA SER A 197 0.38 26.37 -17.16
C SER A 197 1.42 26.30 -16.04
N LYS A 198 1.25 27.09 -14.96
CA LYS A 198 2.11 27.00 -13.77
C LYS A 198 1.64 25.94 -12.75
N ARG A 199 0.32 25.76 -12.62
CA ARG A 199 -0.27 24.88 -11.60
C ARG A 199 -0.31 23.42 -12.05
N LEU A 200 -0.60 23.16 -13.32
CA LEU A 200 -0.73 21.79 -13.79
C LEU A 200 0.60 21.01 -13.65
N PRO A 201 1.76 21.47 -14.13
CA PRO A 201 3.03 20.75 -13.92
C PRO A 201 3.33 20.49 -12.45
N THR A 202 3.04 21.46 -11.58
CA THR A 202 3.18 21.32 -10.13
C THR A 202 2.28 20.21 -9.58
N MET A 203 1.01 20.16 -10.00
CA MET A 203 0.09 19.07 -9.64
C MET A 203 0.56 17.72 -10.19
N LEU A 204 1.01 17.68 -11.44
CA LEU A 204 1.52 16.46 -12.09
C LEU A 204 2.81 15.95 -11.42
N SER A 205 3.65 16.87 -10.92
CA SER A 205 4.86 16.53 -10.16
C SER A 205 4.57 15.89 -8.80
N ALA A 206 3.38 16.13 -8.24
CA ALA A 206 2.91 15.55 -6.98
C ALA A 206 2.32 14.14 -7.15
N SER A 207 2.47 13.51 -8.32
CA SER A 207 1.95 12.17 -8.65
C SER A 207 2.56 11.01 -7.85
N GLY A 208 3.46 11.28 -6.89
CA GLY A 208 4.00 10.29 -5.96
C GLY A 208 5.24 9.53 -6.45
N HIS A 209 5.83 9.92 -7.59
CA HIS A 209 7.05 9.29 -8.07
C HIS A 209 8.27 9.66 -7.20
N ASN A 210 8.95 8.64 -6.70
CA ASN A 210 10.34 8.77 -6.24
C ASN A 210 11.30 8.56 -7.42
N LEU A 211 12.60 8.84 -7.22
CA LEU A 211 13.62 8.73 -8.27
C LEU A 211 13.55 7.40 -9.02
N VAL A 212 13.53 6.28 -8.28
CA VAL A 212 13.59 4.95 -8.89
C VAL A 212 12.34 4.61 -9.71
N SER A 213 11.15 5.03 -9.25
CA SER A 213 9.90 4.85 -10.00
C SER A 213 9.82 5.76 -11.23
N ALA A 214 10.32 6.99 -11.14
CA ALA A 214 10.36 7.93 -12.25
C ALA A 214 11.27 7.40 -13.38
N VAL A 215 12.48 6.94 -13.03
CA VAL A 215 13.41 6.35 -14.02
C VAL A 215 12.80 5.09 -14.64
N ALA A 216 12.16 4.23 -13.83
CA ALA A 216 11.50 3.04 -14.33
C ALA A 216 10.37 3.36 -15.34
N ASP A 217 9.63 4.45 -15.14
CA ASP A 217 8.60 4.90 -16.09
C ASP A 217 9.19 5.41 -17.41
N ILE A 218 10.39 6.02 -17.40
CA ILE A 218 11.11 6.36 -18.65
C ILE A 218 11.58 5.09 -19.36
N ILE A 219 12.10 4.11 -18.61
CA ILE A 219 12.54 2.83 -19.17
C ILE A 219 11.38 2.04 -19.78
N ASP A 220 10.18 2.09 -19.21
CA ASP A 220 8.99 1.48 -19.81
C ASP A 220 8.73 2.01 -21.23
N ASN A 221 8.96 3.31 -21.47
CA ASN A 221 8.81 3.92 -22.78
C ASN A 221 9.92 3.45 -23.74
N ALA A 222 11.17 3.37 -23.26
CA ALA A 222 12.29 2.83 -24.03
C ALA A 222 12.02 1.38 -24.48
N ILE A 223 11.54 0.52 -23.58
CA ILE A 223 11.15 -0.86 -23.93
C ILE A 223 10.01 -0.88 -24.94
N SER A 224 9.02 0.02 -24.80
CA SER A 224 7.91 0.14 -25.76
C SER A 224 8.40 0.59 -27.15
N ALA A 225 9.49 1.35 -27.20
CA ALA A 225 10.22 1.72 -28.41
C ALA A 225 11.22 0.66 -28.91
N ASP A 226 11.13 -0.58 -28.40
CA ASP A 226 12.00 -1.73 -28.73
C ASP A 226 13.50 -1.50 -28.42
N ALA A 227 13.81 -0.67 -27.43
CA ALA A 227 15.18 -0.53 -26.95
C ALA A 227 15.70 -1.86 -26.38
N THR A 228 16.97 -2.14 -26.67
CA THR A 228 17.74 -3.28 -26.15
C THR A 228 18.86 -2.83 -25.22
N GLU A 229 19.21 -1.54 -25.25
CA GLU A 229 20.25 -0.93 -24.45
C GLU A 229 19.78 0.41 -23.89
N ILE A 230 20.01 0.62 -22.60
CA ILE A 230 19.69 1.86 -21.89
C ILE A 230 20.91 2.31 -21.09
N GLN A 231 21.35 3.54 -21.33
CA GLN A 231 22.46 4.19 -20.64
C GLN A 231 21.91 5.30 -19.75
N ILE A 232 22.21 5.22 -18.45
CA ILE A 232 21.82 6.24 -17.47
C ILE A 232 23.08 6.95 -17.00
N THR A 233 23.18 8.24 -17.28
CA THR A 233 24.24 9.10 -16.76
C THR A 233 23.68 9.93 -15.62
N PHE A 234 24.29 9.81 -14.44
CA PHE A 234 23.89 10.50 -13.22
C PHE A 234 25.11 10.89 -12.38
N ASP A 235 25.72 12.01 -12.76
CA ASP A 235 26.92 12.51 -12.12
C ASP A 235 26.64 13.17 -10.76
N PRO A 236 27.66 13.28 -9.89
CA PRO A 236 27.54 14.03 -8.65
C PRO A 236 27.08 15.48 -8.90
N PRO A 237 26.20 16.05 -8.07
CA PRO A 237 25.65 17.40 -8.27
C PRO A 237 26.66 18.55 -8.36
N ASN A 238 27.89 18.31 -7.90
CA ASN A 238 28.98 19.28 -7.86
C ASN A 238 29.92 19.20 -9.08
N SER A 239 29.52 18.50 -10.14
CA SER A 239 30.34 18.29 -11.35
C SER A 239 30.26 19.41 -12.39
N GLY A 240 29.67 20.56 -12.05
CA GLY A 240 29.65 21.78 -12.89
C GLY A 240 28.26 22.23 -13.33
N ASN A 241 27.41 21.30 -13.79
CA ASN A 241 26.08 21.60 -14.37
C ASN A 241 24.93 21.39 -13.38
N GLY A 242 25.22 21.45 -12.07
CA GLY A 242 24.26 21.13 -11.01
C GLY A 242 23.86 19.65 -11.00
N ARG A 243 22.64 19.35 -10.50
CA ARG A 243 22.09 17.98 -10.46
C ARG A 243 21.27 17.74 -11.73
N TRP A 244 21.70 16.78 -12.54
CA TRP A 244 21.07 16.41 -13.80
C TRP A 244 21.18 14.90 -14.01
N MET A 245 20.33 14.34 -14.89
CA MET A 245 20.36 12.94 -15.27
C MET A 245 19.97 12.79 -16.73
N ALA A 246 20.69 11.98 -17.49
CA ALA A 246 20.35 11.60 -18.85
C ALA A 246 19.97 10.12 -18.90
N ILE A 247 18.84 9.80 -19.51
CA ILE A 247 18.37 8.43 -19.74
C ILE A 247 18.29 8.23 -21.25
N ARG A 248 19.28 7.52 -21.81
CA ARG A 248 19.44 7.28 -23.25
C ARG A 248 19.05 5.86 -23.60
N ASP A 249 18.20 5.69 -24.60
CA ASP A 249 17.85 4.40 -25.18
C ASP A 249 18.29 4.29 -26.65
N ASN A 250 18.45 3.05 -27.13
CA ASN A 250 18.71 2.74 -28.54
C ASN A 250 17.45 2.27 -29.29
N GLY A 251 16.27 2.71 -28.87
CA GLY A 251 15.00 2.37 -29.51
C GLY A 251 14.83 3.01 -30.89
N ARG A 252 13.61 2.96 -31.42
CA ARG A 252 13.31 3.44 -32.78
C ARG A 252 13.45 4.96 -32.98
N GLY A 253 13.45 5.75 -31.90
CA GLY A 253 13.35 7.20 -31.95
C GLY A 253 11.96 7.69 -32.39
N MET A 254 11.80 9.01 -32.51
CA MET A 254 10.55 9.68 -32.88
C MET A 254 10.75 10.64 -34.06
N SER A 255 9.74 10.78 -34.92
CA SER A 255 9.66 11.89 -35.88
C SER A 255 9.34 13.20 -35.15
N PRO A 256 9.47 14.37 -35.80
CA PRO A 256 9.05 15.66 -35.21
C PRO A 256 7.62 15.63 -34.67
N GLU A 257 6.67 15.09 -35.43
CA GLU A 257 5.25 15.03 -35.06
C GLU A 257 5.01 14.08 -33.88
N GLN A 258 5.74 12.96 -33.84
CA GLN A 258 5.70 12.02 -32.72
C GLN A 258 6.29 12.65 -31.45
N LEU A 259 7.37 13.43 -31.58
CA LEU A 259 7.97 14.16 -30.47
C LEU A 259 7.03 15.23 -29.91
N GLU A 260 6.37 15.99 -30.78
CA GLU A 260 5.35 16.98 -30.39
C GLU A 260 4.21 16.31 -29.60
N GLU A 261 3.67 15.20 -30.08
CA GLU A 261 2.63 14.44 -29.36
C GLU A 261 3.17 13.87 -28.04
N ALA A 262 4.39 13.34 -28.07
CA ALA A 262 5.05 12.79 -26.90
C ALA A 262 5.33 13.84 -25.82
N ILE A 263 5.49 15.13 -26.17
CA ILE A 263 5.68 16.24 -25.23
C ILE A 263 4.36 16.88 -24.80
N ARG A 264 3.32 16.82 -25.64
CA ARG A 264 1.99 17.38 -25.37
C ARG A 264 1.39 16.84 -24.07
N VAL A 265 0.92 17.75 -23.22
CA VAL A 265 0.25 17.37 -21.97
C VAL A 265 -1.16 16.87 -22.26
N GLY A 266 -1.46 15.66 -21.80
CA GLY A 266 -2.71 14.97 -22.14
C GLY A 266 -2.76 14.49 -23.60
N GLY A 267 -1.60 14.37 -24.25
CA GLY A 267 -1.50 13.81 -25.59
C GLY A 267 -1.99 12.36 -25.66
N GLU A 268 -2.43 11.97 -26.84
CA GLU A 268 -2.84 10.61 -27.14
C GLU A 268 -1.59 9.74 -27.34
N ALA A 269 -1.63 8.52 -26.83
CA ALA A 269 -0.59 7.54 -27.09
C ALA A 269 -1.27 6.24 -27.49
N ASP A 270 -0.84 5.70 -28.63
CA ASP A 270 -1.28 4.39 -29.10
C ASP A 270 -0.63 3.32 -28.23
N TYR A 271 -1.41 2.76 -27.31
CA TYR A 271 -0.99 1.63 -26.49
C TYR A 271 -1.36 0.32 -27.19
N ASP A 272 -0.36 -0.49 -27.50
CA ASP A 272 -0.59 -1.87 -27.93
C ASP A 272 -0.80 -2.78 -26.71
N GLY A 273 -1.30 -4.00 -26.92
CA GLY A 273 -1.54 -4.96 -25.84
C GLY A 273 -0.29 -5.36 -25.03
N ARG A 274 0.91 -5.03 -25.53
CA ARG A 274 2.21 -5.34 -24.90
C ARG A 274 2.88 -4.10 -24.30
N SER A 275 2.22 -2.96 -24.30
CA SER A 275 2.74 -1.72 -23.75
C SER A 275 2.81 -1.80 -22.23
N LEU A 276 3.91 -1.29 -21.69
CA LEU A 276 4.13 -1.22 -20.24
C LEU A 276 3.41 -0.01 -19.61
N GLY A 277 3.19 1.04 -20.41
CA GLY A 277 2.36 2.21 -20.08
C GLY A 277 0.90 2.08 -20.54
N LYS A 278 0.03 2.97 -20.04
CA LYS A 278 -1.42 3.03 -20.37
C LYS A 278 -2.01 4.44 -20.49
N TYR A 279 -1.41 5.46 -19.87
CA TYR A 279 -2.11 6.73 -19.57
C TYR A 279 -1.54 8.00 -20.25
N GLY A 280 -0.57 7.88 -21.15
CA GLY A 280 0.05 9.02 -21.85
C GLY A 280 0.94 9.90 -20.95
N PHE A 281 1.07 9.51 -19.68
CA PHE A 281 1.53 10.37 -18.60
C PHE A 281 2.95 10.09 -18.11
N GLY A 282 3.46 8.88 -18.34
CA GLY A 282 4.72 8.40 -17.73
C GLY A 282 5.89 9.34 -17.93
N LEU A 283 6.13 9.82 -19.16
CA LEU A 283 7.23 10.74 -19.47
C LEU A 283 7.14 12.05 -18.67
N LYS A 284 6.01 12.76 -18.77
CA LYS A 284 5.85 14.10 -18.17
C LYS A 284 5.76 14.04 -16.65
N GLY A 285 4.97 13.10 -16.13
CA GLY A 285 4.80 12.87 -14.71
C GLY A 285 6.10 12.48 -14.02
N ALA A 286 6.83 11.52 -14.59
CA ALA A 286 8.14 11.13 -14.09
C ALA A 286 9.12 12.31 -14.15
N SER A 287 9.20 13.00 -15.29
CA SER A 287 10.17 14.09 -15.47
C SER A 287 9.90 15.27 -14.53
N TRP A 288 8.68 15.80 -14.47
CA TRP A 288 8.35 16.90 -13.54
C TRP A 288 8.40 16.50 -12.07
N SER A 289 8.28 15.21 -11.73
CA SER A 289 8.47 14.76 -10.34
C SER A 289 9.93 14.94 -9.89
N GLN A 290 10.90 14.71 -10.78
CA GLN A 290 12.33 14.73 -10.46
C GLN A 290 13.04 16.04 -10.84
N ALA A 291 12.53 16.75 -11.84
CA ALA A 291 13.17 17.91 -12.44
C ALA A 291 12.21 19.10 -12.54
N ARG A 292 12.76 20.31 -12.56
CA ARG A 292 12.03 21.51 -12.98
C ARG A 292 11.92 21.55 -14.50
N ASP A 293 13.02 21.20 -15.15
CA ASP A 293 13.16 21.33 -16.60
C ASP A 293 13.61 20.01 -17.18
N PHE A 294 13.03 19.62 -18.31
CA PHE A 294 13.49 18.45 -19.03
C PHE A 294 13.43 18.65 -20.54
N LYS A 295 14.38 18.06 -21.25
CA LYS A 295 14.41 18.01 -22.71
C LYS A 295 14.35 16.55 -23.16
N VAL A 296 13.70 16.31 -24.28
CA VAL A 296 13.70 15.04 -24.99
C VAL A 296 14.42 15.26 -26.30
N VAL A 297 15.51 14.55 -26.52
CA VAL A 297 16.31 14.57 -27.73
C VAL A 297 16.14 13.23 -28.42
N THR A 298 15.79 13.21 -29.69
CA THR A 298 15.46 11.96 -30.39
C THR A 298 15.95 11.97 -31.82
N ARG A 299 16.27 10.79 -32.33
CA ARG A 299 16.69 10.59 -33.72
C ARG A 299 16.13 9.27 -34.24
N GLN A 300 15.46 9.32 -35.39
CA GLN A 300 15.15 8.11 -36.16
C GLN A 300 16.36 7.71 -37.00
N LYS A 301 16.49 6.41 -37.27
CA LYS A 301 17.64 5.88 -38.04
C LYS A 301 17.76 6.58 -39.40
N GLY A 302 18.89 7.26 -39.61
CA GLY A 302 19.18 8.01 -40.85
C GLY A 302 18.46 9.37 -40.98
N GLY A 303 17.76 9.82 -39.93
CA GLY A 303 17.13 11.13 -39.85
C GLY A 303 17.93 12.15 -39.03
N ASP A 304 17.38 13.35 -38.94
CA ASP A 304 17.94 14.46 -38.16
C ASP A 304 17.66 14.31 -36.66
N VAL A 305 18.39 15.07 -35.84
CA VAL A 305 18.09 15.21 -34.41
C VAL A 305 16.96 16.22 -34.23
N HIS A 306 15.99 15.84 -33.41
CA HIS A 306 14.94 16.75 -32.95
C HIS A 306 14.96 16.80 -31.43
N HIS A 307 14.68 17.97 -30.86
CA HIS A 307 14.52 18.12 -29.43
C HIS A 307 13.36 19.05 -29.09
N LEU A 308 12.68 18.73 -28.00
CA LEU A 308 11.64 19.56 -27.38
C LEU A 308 11.69 19.33 -25.88
N GLY A 309 11.35 20.36 -25.11
CA GLY A 309 11.38 20.30 -23.65
C GLY A 309 10.27 21.09 -22.98
N TRP A 310 10.29 21.03 -21.66
CA TRP A 310 9.51 21.89 -20.79
C TRP A 310 10.43 22.51 -19.75
N ASP A 311 10.35 23.83 -19.62
CA ASP A 311 10.86 24.60 -18.50
C ASP A 311 9.66 24.97 -17.61
N GLN A 312 9.64 24.50 -16.36
CA GLN A 312 8.49 24.72 -15.46
C GLN A 312 8.28 26.20 -15.11
N ASP A 313 9.34 27.00 -15.13
CA ASP A 313 9.29 28.43 -14.83
C ASP A 313 8.87 29.25 -16.08
N ASN A 314 9.05 28.70 -17.29
CA ASN A 314 8.70 29.33 -18.57
C ASN A 314 7.61 28.60 -19.40
N MET A 315 6.48 28.25 -18.78
CA MET A 315 5.33 27.64 -19.49
C MET A 315 4.23 28.66 -19.88
N ALA A 316 4.56 29.92 -20.15
CA ALA A 316 3.54 30.90 -20.54
C ALA A 316 2.78 30.43 -21.79
N ASP A 317 1.45 30.41 -21.73
CA ASP A 317 0.57 29.95 -22.82
C ASP A 317 0.87 28.54 -23.38
N TRP A 318 1.49 27.65 -22.60
CA TRP A 318 1.88 26.30 -23.04
C TRP A 318 2.96 26.25 -24.13
N GLN A 319 3.86 27.23 -24.14
CA GLN A 319 5.04 27.20 -25.02
C GLN A 319 6.05 26.14 -24.54
N VAL A 320 6.43 25.25 -25.45
CA VAL A 320 7.49 24.27 -25.24
C VAL A 320 8.86 24.95 -25.32
N ASP A 321 9.85 24.36 -24.65
CA ASP A 321 11.24 24.77 -24.78
C ASP A 321 11.84 24.15 -26.05
N GLU A 322 12.13 25.01 -27.03
CA GLU A 322 12.82 24.67 -28.27
C GLU A 322 14.20 25.33 -28.35
N GLU A 323 14.69 25.93 -27.26
CA GLU A 323 15.98 26.59 -27.27
C GLU A 323 17.09 25.61 -27.69
N PRO A 324 18.07 26.04 -28.50
CA PRO A 324 19.19 25.20 -28.89
C PRO A 324 19.83 24.56 -27.67
N LEU A 325 20.27 23.30 -27.82
CA LEU A 325 21.00 22.61 -26.77
C LEU A 325 22.30 23.38 -26.45
N GLU A 326 22.59 23.55 -25.17
CA GLU A 326 23.91 24.01 -24.72
C GLU A 326 24.98 22.97 -25.11
N ASP A 327 26.24 23.37 -25.19
CA ASP A 327 27.33 22.48 -25.62
C ASP A 327 27.39 21.19 -24.78
N TRP A 328 27.23 21.30 -23.46
CA TRP A 328 27.22 20.15 -22.55
C TRP A 328 25.94 19.31 -22.67
N GLU A 329 24.80 19.92 -23.00
CA GLU A 329 23.54 19.19 -23.23
C GLU A 329 23.66 18.36 -24.51
N THR A 330 24.33 18.89 -25.53
CA THR A 330 24.57 18.18 -26.80
C THR A 330 25.40 16.93 -26.57
N GLU A 331 26.42 16.99 -25.71
CA GLU A 331 27.23 15.84 -25.33
C GLU A 331 26.43 14.85 -24.45
N ALA A 332 25.74 15.36 -23.43
CA ALA A 332 24.99 14.52 -22.48
C ALA A 332 23.75 13.85 -23.10
N ALA A 333 23.15 14.46 -24.12
CA ALA A 333 21.90 14.03 -24.73
C ALA A 333 22.04 13.58 -26.19
N ASP A 334 23.22 13.14 -26.63
CA ASP A 334 23.41 12.56 -27.95
C ASP A 334 22.64 11.23 -28.09
N PRO A 335 21.61 11.14 -28.97
CA PRO A 335 20.88 9.89 -29.18
C PRO A 335 21.71 8.84 -29.95
N GLY A 336 22.86 9.21 -30.54
CA GLY A 336 23.67 8.33 -31.38
C GLY A 336 23.02 8.07 -32.74
N GLU A 337 23.13 6.87 -33.31
CA GLU A 337 22.59 6.57 -34.65
C GLU A 337 21.06 6.62 -34.72
N HIS A 338 20.39 6.16 -33.65
CA HIS A 338 18.95 6.25 -33.45
C HIS A 338 18.64 6.02 -31.96
N GLY A 339 17.51 6.54 -31.51
CA GLY A 339 17.06 6.40 -30.13
C GLY A 339 16.52 7.69 -29.56
N THR A 340 16.34 7.70 -28.24
CA THR A 340 15.85 8.87 -27.50
C THR A 340 16.68 9.07 -26.23
N VAL A 341 16.91 10.33 -25.88
CA VAL A 341 17.46 10.75 -24.60
C VAL A 341 16.45 11.63 -23.88
N VAL A 342 16.12 11.27 -22.65
CA VAL A 342 15.40 12.15 -21.73
C VAL A 342 16.42 12.78 -20.80
N LEU A 343 16.63 14.09 -20.94
CA LEU A 343 17.55 14.88 -20.13
C LEU A 343 16.77 15.63 -19.05
N TRP A 344 17.00 15.28 -17.80
CA TRP A 344 16.49 15.99 -16.63
C TRP A 344 17.51 17.03 -16.16
N LYS A 345 17.10 18.30 -16.13
CA LYS A 345 17.91 19.43 -15.63
C LYS A 345 17.35 19.99 -14.34
N ASN A 346 18.20 20.68 -13.59
CA ASN A 346 17.81 21.34 -12.34
C ASN A 346 17.03 20.39 -11.43
N MET A 347 17.51 19.16 -11.28
CA MET A 347 16.80 18.11 -10.57
C MET A 347 16.61 18.50 -9.10
N LYS A 348 15.41 18.27 -8.59
CA LYS A 348 15.03 18.58 -7.21
C LYS A 348 15.85 17.73 -6.25
N ALA A 349 16.34 18.33 -5.17
CA ALA A 349 17.01 17.55 -4.12
C ALA A 349 16.06 16.46 -3.57
N PRO A 350 16.58 15.27 -3.20
CA PRO A 350 15.75 14.23 -2.61
C PRO A 350 15.09 14.73 -1.31
N THR A 351 13.79 14.49 -1.16
CA THR A 351 13.03 14.88 0.05
C THR A 351 13.61 14.27 1.32
N MET A 352 14.13 13.04 1.21
CA MET A 352 14.91 12.37 2.24
C MET A 352 16.15 11.78 1.58
N ALA A 353 17.33 12.19 2.03
CA ALA A 353 18.58 11.61 1.56
C ALA A 353 18.70 10.15 2.07
N PRO A 354 19.00 9.18 1.21
CA PRO A 354 19.28 7.83 1.67
C PRO A 354 20.49 7.86 2.61
N SER A 355 20.30 7.44 3.87
CA SER A 355 21.37 7.42 4.86
C SER A 355 21.90 6.02 5.04
N ILE A 356 22.95 5.67 4.30
CA ILE A 356 23.74 4.47 4.56
C ILE A 356 25.03 4.91 5.25
N LYS A 357 25.33 4.36 6.41
CA LYS A 357 26.50 4.75 7.21
C LYS A 357 27.79 4.57 6.39
N GLY A 358 28.52 5.66 6.18
CA GLY A 358 29.78 5.66 5.45
C GLY A 358 29.67 5.71 3.92
N VAL A 359 28.45 5.82 3.37
CA VAL A 359 28.22 5.96 1.92
C VAL A 359 27.71 7.38 1.62
N PRO A 360 28.31 8.11 0.66
CA PRO A 360 27.78 9.41 0.26
C PRO A 360 26.32 9.31 -0.25
N PRO A 361 25.45 10.30 0.04
CA PRO A 361 24.03 10.24 -0.37
C PRO A 361 23.80 9.94 -1.85
N HIS A 362 24.55 10.62 -2.75
CA HIS A 362 24.47 10.39 -4.20
C HIS A 362 24.79 8.94 -4.59
N VAL A 363 25.80 8.34 -3.96
CA VAL A 363 26.17 6.94 -4.20
C VAL A 363 25.09 6.00 -3.69
N ALA A 364 24.46 6.33 -2.55
CA ALA A 364 23.34 5.55 -2.03
C ALA A 364 22.11 5.62 -2.95
N GLU A 365 21.83 6.76 -3.57
CA GLU A 365 20.79 6.90 -4.61
C GLU A 365 21.07 6.04 -5.83
N ILE A 366 22.31 6.05 -6.36
CA ILE A 366 22.71 5.18 -7.48
C ILE A 366 22.54 3.70 -7.12
N GLN A 367 22.93 3.30 -5.90
CA GLN A 367 22.74 1.93 -5.44
C GLN A 367 21.27 1.56 -5.33
N GLU A 368 20.43 2.42 -4.78
CA GLU A 368 18.98 2.20 -4.71
C GLU A 368 18.38 2.06 -6.10
N LEU A 369 18.77 2.93 -7.04
CA LEU A 369 18.35 2.86 -8.44
C LEU A 369 18.77 1.54 -9.09
N ASN A 370 20.03 1.15 -8.99
CA ASN A 370 20.53 -0.11 -9.54
C ASN A 370 19.74 -1.31 -9.00
N ARG A 371 19.53 -1.38 -7.67
CA ARG A 371 18.78 -2.45 -7.01
C ARG A 371 17.31 -2.48 -7.46
N HIS A 372 16.69 -1.31 -7.58
CA HIS A 372 15.30 -1.21 -8.01
C HIS A 372 15.13 -1.69 -9.47
N LEU A 373 15.98 -1.19 -10.38
CA LEU A 373 15.94 -1.58 -11.79
C LEU A 373 16.22 -3.09 -11.97
N GLY A 374 17.19 -3.62 -11.24
CA GLY A 374 17.55 -5.05 -11.25
C GLY A 374 16.42 -5.97 -10.80
N LEU A 375 15.58 -5.53 -9.84
CA LEU A 375 14.40 -6.27 -9.41
C LEU A 375 13.23 -6.11 -10.37
N VAL A 376 12.94 -4.87 -10.77
CA VAL A 376 11.72 -4.52 -11.48
C VAL A 376 11.75 -4.99 -12.94
N PHE A 377 12.92 -4.91 -13.58
CA PHE A 377 13.15 -5.32 -14.96
C PHE A 377 13.86 -6.67 -15.07
N HIS A 378 13.93 -7.45 -13.98
CA HIS A 378 14.70 -8.70 -13.92
C HIS A 378 14.43 -9.66 -15.10
N ARG A 379 13.16 -9.86 -15.50
CA ARG A 379 12.80 -10.71 -16.66
C ARG A 379 13.30 -10.15 -18.00
N PHE A 380 13.35 -8.84 -18.16
CA PHE A 380 13.88 -8.21 -19.37
C PHE A 380 15.41 -8.36 -19.42
N LEU A 381 16.08 -8.18 -18.28
CA LEU A 381 17.52 -8.36 -18.13
C LEU A 381 17.94 -9.82 -18.37
N ASP A 382 17.16 -10.77 -17.87
CA ASP A 382 17.40 -12.21 -18.00
C ASP A 382 16.97 -12.77 -19.37
N GLY A 383 16.34 -11.95 -20.23
CA GLY A 383 15.82 -12.39 -21.53
C GLY A 383 14.61 -13.33 -21.44
N GLU A 384 13.89 -13.32 -20.32
CA GLU A 384 12.68 -14.12 -20.07
C GLU A 384 11.39 -13.40 -20.51
N ALA A 385 11.45 -12.09 -20.77
CA ALA A 385 10.31 -11.29 -21.21
C ALA A 385 9.79 -11.73 -22.59
N LYS A 386 8.49 -12.01 -22.70
CA LYS A 386 7.92 -12.64 -23.90
C LYS A 386 7.88 -11.68 -25.07
N GLY A 387 8.42 -12.15 -26.20
CA GLY A 387 8.38 -11.39 -27.47
C GLY A 387 9.21 -10.10 -27.45
N ARG A 388 10.21 -10.04 -26.57
CA ARG A 388 11.18 -8.94 -26.45
C ARG A 388 12.60 -9.51 -26.48
N ALA A 389 13.54 -8.75 -27.01
CA ALA A 389 14.96 -9.09 -26.89
C ALA A 389 15.47 -8.82 -25.46
N PRO A 390 16.56 -9.48 -25.03
CA PRO A 390 17.19 -9.18 -23.74
C PRO A 390 17.58 -7.71 -23.64
N LEU A 391 17.21 -7.08 -22.54
CA LEU A 391 17.53 -5.68 -22.23
C LEU A 391 18.84 -5.59 -21.47
N LYS A 392 19.64 -4.57 -21.75
CA LYS A 392 20.82 -4.22 -20.95
C LYS A 392 20.68 -2.78 -20.46
N ILE A 393 20.99 -2.56 -19.19
CA ILE A 393 20.91 -1.26 -18.54
C ILE A 393 22.24 -0.99 -17.84
N TRP A 394 22.75 0.24 -17.97
CA TRP A 394 23.93 0.71 -17.26
C TRP A 394 23.64 2.02 -16.54
N ILE A 395 24.24 2.22 -15.38
CA ILE A 395 24.24 3.48 -14.64
C ILE A 395 25.69 3.90 -14.45
N ASN A 396 26.10 5.02 -15.03
CA ASN A 396 27.49 5.50 -15.03
C ASN A 396 28.46 4.37 -15.44
N ASP A 397 28.17 3.72 -16.58
CA ASP A 397 28.91 2.57 -17.15
C ASP A 397 28.89 1.28 -16.31
N ILE A 398 28.25 1.26 -15.15
CA ILE A 398 28.11 0.06 -14.31
C ILE A 398 26.85 -0.69 -14.73
N PRO A 399 26.93 -1.96 -15.15
CA PRO A 399 25.76 -2.73 -15.54
C PRO A 399 24.82 -2.98 -14.36
N VAL A 400 23.51 -2.89 -14.63
CA VAL A 400 22.47 -3.29 -13.69
C VAL A 400 22.34 -4.81 -13.71
N GLU A 401 22.51 -5.44 -12.56
CA GLU A 401 22.36 -6.88 -12.43
C GLU A 401 20.90 -7.27 -12.12
N SER A 402 20.41 -8.31 -12.78
CA SER A 402 19.11 -8.92 -12.45
C SER A 402 19.07 -9.43 -11.00
N ASN A 403 17.96 -9.18 -10.31
CA ASN A 403 17.69 -9.70 -8.97
C ASN A 403 16.20 -9.96 -8.74
N GLY A 404 15.64 -10.88 -9.52
CA GLY A 404 14.26 -11.33 -9.40
C GLY A 404 13.93 -12.13 -8.13
N PRO A 405 12.64 -12.38 -7.87
CA PRO A 405 12.17 -13.07 -6.67
C PRO A 405 12.63 -14.52 -6.53
N ALA A 406 13.17 -15.11 -7.59
CA ALA A 406 13.62 -16.50 -7.62
C ALA A 406 15.05 -16.64 -8.13
N SER A 407 15.83 -15.55 -8.18
CA SER A 407 17.15 -15.55 -8.83
C SER A 407 18.21 -16.34 -8.07
N HIS A 408 17.98 -16.67 -6.79
CA HIS A 408 18.93 -17.49 -6.05
C HIS A 408 18.85 -18.97 -6.50
N PRO A 409 19.98 -19.66 -6.79
CA PRO A 409 19.99 -21.04 -7.31
C PRO A 409 19.30 -22.08 -6.42
N LEU A 410 19.31 -21.87 -5.10
CA LEU A 410 18.64 -22.73 -4.12
C LEU A 410 17.14 -22.44 -3.94
N SER A 411 16.54 -21.56 -4.76
CA SER A 411 15.11 -21.28 -4.67
C SER A 411 14.30 -22.43 -5.26
N GLU A 412 13.31 -22.91 -4.53
CA GLU A 412 12.45 -24.02 -4.95
C GLU A 412 11.17 -23.47 -5.57
N ARG A 413 10.88 -23.86 -6.82
CA ARG A 413 9.64 -23.52 -7.53
C ARG A 413 8.64 -24.67 -7.38
N HIS A 414 7.43 -24.36 -6.95
CA HIS A 414 6.31 -25.31 -6.92
C HIS A 414 5.59 -25.37 -8.28
N ASP A 415 4.48 -26.08 -8.40
CA ASP A 415 3.74 -26.14 -9.68
C ASP A 415 3.15 -24.79 -10.08
N LEU A 416 3.33 -24.42 -11.35
CA LEU A 416 2.66 -23.27 -11.96
C LEU A 416 1.16 -23.57 -12.09
N LYS A 417 0.32 -22.68 -11.58
CA LYS A 417 -1.14 -22.78 -11.74
C LYS A 417 -1.70 -21.64 -12.58
N THR A 418 -2.43 -21.98 -13.64
CA THR A 418 -3.21 -21.00 -14.42
C THR A 418 -4.65 -20.95 -13.92
N LEU A 419 -5.08 -19.75 -13.55
CA LEU A 419 -6.43 -19.41 -13.13
C LEU A 419 -7.11 -18.65 -14.27
N LYS A 420 -8.26 -19.16 -14.74
CA LYS A 420 -9.11 -18.42 -15.68
C LYS A 420 -10.00 -17.44 -14.95
N VAL A 421 -10.12 -16.23 -15.46
CA VAL A 421 -10.88 -15.12 -14.89
C VAL A 421 -11.83 -14.59 -15.97
N GLU A 422 -13.12 -14.54 -15.66
CA GLU A 422 -14.10 -13.90 -16.53
C GLU A 422 -14.08 -12.38 -16.34
N HIS A 423 -14.18 -11.64 -17.44
CA HIS A 423 -14.27 -10.18 -17.49
C HIS A 423 -15.17 -9.77 -18.66
N GLU A 424 -15.51 -8.49 -18.80
CA GLU A 424 -16.43 -8.01 -19.84
C GLU A 424 -15.99 -8.37 -21.27
N GLY A 425 -14.67 -8.50 -21.50
CA GLY A 425 -14.07 -8.88 -22.79
C GLY A 425 -13.91 -10.38 -23.03
N GLY A 426 -14.40 -11.27 -22.15
CA GLY A 426 -14.28 -12.72 -22.26
C GLY A 426 -13.52 -13.37 -21.09
N THR A 427 -12.58 -14.26 -21.38
CA THR A 427 -11.80 -14.97 -20.35
C THR A 427 -10.32 -14.61 -20.45
N ALA A 428 -9.74 -14.15 -19.33
CA ALA A 428 -8.31 -13.84 -19.20
C ALA A 428 -7.61 -14.84 -18.27
N GLU A 429 -6.29 -14.96 -18.38
CA GLU A 429 -5.48 -15.86 -17.56
C GLU A 429 -4.70 -15.11 -16.48
N VAL A 430 -4.63 -15.72 -15.30
CA VAL A 430 -3.73 -15.34 -14.21
C VAL A 430 -2.85 -16.55 -13.89
N LYS A 431 -1.53 -16.43 -14.01
CA LYS A 431 -0.57 -17.50 -13.70
C LYS A 431 0.04 -17.26 -12.33
N VAL A 432 0.01 -18.28 -11.49
CA VAL A 432 0.42 -18.22 -10.10
C VAL A 432 1.52 -19.25 -9.86
N GLN A 433 2.69 -18.77 -9.45
CA GLN A 433 3.90 -19.57 -9.27
C GLN A 433 4.40 -19.40 -7.82
N PRO A 434 4.13 -20.36 -6.93
CA PRO A 434 4.67 -20.34 -5.57
C PRO A 434 6.16 -20.70 -5.55
N ILE A 435 6.92 -20.04 -4.68
CA ILE A 435 8.38 -20.17 -4.54
C ILE A 435 8.77 -20.16 -3.06
N VAL A 436 9.74 -21.01 -2.72
CA VAL A 436 10.37 -21.07 -1.39
C VAL A 436 11.85 -20.71 -1.52
N LEU A 437 12.26 -19.68 -0.79
CA LEU A 437 13.66 -19.26 -0.71
C LEU A 437 14.49 -20.15 0.21
N PRO A 438 15.83 -20.17 0.07
CA PRO A 438 16.70 -20.85 1.02
C PRO A 438 16.69 -20.21 2.42
N ALA A 439 16.75 -21.06 3.43
CA ALA A 439 17.00 -20.70 4.82
C ALA A 439 18.45 -20.28 5.04
N GLU A 440 18.74 -19.63 6.17
CA GLU A 440 20.09 -19.13 6.46
C GLU A 440 21.13 -20.24 6.54
N ASP A 441 20.78 -21.42 7.07
CA ASP A 441 21.73 -22.54 7.16
C ASP A 441 22.08 -23.11 5.78
N GLU A 442 21.12 -23.09 4.84
CA GLU A 442 21.35 -23.46 3.44
C GLU A 442 22.27 -22.44 2.76
N LEU A 443 22.06 -21.14 3.01
CA LEU A 443 22.93 -20.08 2.51
C LEU A 443 24.35 -20.17 3.09
N ARG A 444 24.50 -20.39 4.39
CA ARG A 444 25.81 -20.59 5.05
C ARG A 444 26.55 -21.78 4.46
N LYS A 445 25.85 -22.89 4.25
CA LYS A 445 26.43 -24.10 3.66
C LYS A 445 26.88 -23.89 2.22
N HIS A 446 26.13 -23.10 1.44
CA HIS A 446 26.41 -22.90 0.02
C HIS A 446 27.45 -21.80 -0.25
N HIS A 447 27.38 -20.68 0.47
CA HIS A 447 28.22 -19.49 0.22
C HIS A 447 29.40 -19.33 1.19
N GLY A 448 29.47 -20.12 2.26
CA GLY A 448 30.48 -19.93 3.31
C GLY A 448 30.43 -18.51 3.88
N ASP A 449 31.55 -17.80 3.89
CA ASP A 449 31.65 -16.43 4.39
C ASP A 449 30.80 -15.41 3.60
N GLY A 450 30.42 -15.72 2.35
CA GLY A 450 29.59 -14.86 1.50
C GLY A 450 28.09 -14.91 1.79
N TRP A 451 27.64 -15.71 2.76
CA TRP A 451 26.21 -15.98 2.99
C TRP A 451 25.40 -14.72 3.33
N GLN A 452 26.01 -13.73 3.99
CA GLN A 452 25.35 -12.47 4.37
C GLN A 452 25.01 -11.64 3.14
N ALA A 453 25.96 -11.51 2.20
CA ALA A 453 25.72 -10.81 0.95
C ALA A 453 24.62 -11.48 0.11
N ALA A 454 24.58 -12.82 0.10
CA ALA A 454 23.51 -13.57 -0.55
C ALA A 454 22.14 -13.35 0.14
N ALA A 455 22.12 -13.35 1.47
CA ALA A 455 20.90 -13.08 2.25
C ALA A 455 20.39 -11.66 2.03
N ASP A 456 21.28 -10.67 1.99
CA ASP A 456 20.96 -9.26 1.72
C ASP A 456 20.42 -9.10 0.30
N ARG A 457 21.05 -9.73 -0.71
CA ARG A 457 20.57 -9.71 -2.09
C ARG A 457 19.17 -10.32 -2.20
N ILE A 458 18.91 -11.45 -1.54
CA ILE A 458 17.56 -12.05 -1.47
C ILE A 458 16.58 -11.10 -0.80
N GLY A 459 16.96 -10.47 0.32
CA GLY A 459 16.14 -9.53 1.07
C GLY A 459 16.03 -8.13 0.46
N TYR A 460 16.54 -7.92 -0.76
CA TYR A 460 16.62 -6.61 -1.43
C TYR A 460 17.26 -5.52 -0.55
N TRP A 461 18.29 -5.89 0.22
CA TRP A 461 19.01 -5.03 1.17
C TRP A 461 18.11 -4.37 2.22
N GLY A 462 16.93 -4.96 2.46
CA GLY A 462 15.98 -4.57 3.50
C GLY A 462 15.67 -5.73 4.44
N ARG A 463 14.58 -5.59 5.20
CA ARG A 463 14.13 -6.66 6.10
C ARG A 463 13.50 -7.78 5.27
N ARG A 464 14.04 -9.00 5.36
CA ARG A 464 13.52 -10.18 4.62
C ARG A 464 12.01 -10.40 4.85
N ASN A 465 11.53 -10.10 6.06
CA ASN A 465 10.11 -10.20 6.41
C ASN A 465 9.22 -9.29 5.56
N ASP A 466 9.73 -8.14 5.12
CA ASP A 466 8.98 -7.16 4.33
C ASP A 466 8.91 -7.58 2.85
N THR A 467 9.77 -8.51 2.42
CA THR A 467 9.88 -9.01 1.03
C THR A 467 9.15 -10.33 0.78
N GLN A 468 8.47 -10.87 1.80
CA GLN A 468 7.64 -12.05 1.65
C GLN A 468 6.32 -11.71 0.96
N GLY A 469 5.68 -12.68 0.33
CA GLY A 469 4.32 -12.53 -0.19
C GLY A 469 4.23 -12.47 -1.70
N LEU A 470 3.31 -11.65 -2.22
CA LEU A 470 2.98 -11.63 -3.64
C LEU A 470 3.94 -10.74 -4.45
N PHE A 471 4.26 -11.18 -5.66
CA PHE A 471 5.02 -10.44 -6.67
C PHE A 471 4.14 -10.38 -7.92
N LEU A 472 3.53 -9.23 -8.17
CA LEU A 472 2.54 -9.02 -9.22
C LEU A 472 3.22 -8.51 -10.49
N TYR A 473 2.95 -9.19 -11.61
CA TYR A 473 3.49 -8.89 -12.93
C TYR A 473 2.40 -8.55 -13.92
N ARG A 474 2.65 -7.52 -14.72
CA ARG A 474 1.86 -7.13 -15.89
C ARG A 474 2.81 -7.03 -17.07
N ASN A 475 2.57 -7.78 -18.16
CA ASN A 475 3.46 -7.79 -19.33
C ASN A 475 4.95 -8.00 -18.98
N ASP A 476 5.24 -8.99 -18.13
CA ASP A 476 6.58 -9.34 -17.62
C ASP A 476 7.29 -8.27 -16.76
N ARG A 477 6.68 -7.09 -16.60
CA ARG A 477 7.11 -6.03 -15.70
C ARG A 477 6.57 -6.27 -14.29
N LEU A 478 7.46 -6.26 -13.29
CA LEU A 478 7.05 -6.30 -11.89
C LEU A 478 6.44 -4.94 -11.52
N ILE A 479 5.17 -4.93 -11.13
CA ILE A 479 4.46 -3.70 -10.74
C ILE A 479 4.34 -3.55 -9.23
N ARG A 480 4.33 -4.67 -8.49
CA ARG A 480 4.21 -4.67 -7.03
C ARG A 480 4.86 -5.90 -6.43
N TRP A 481 5.53 -5.75 -5.29
CA TRP A 481 6.07 -6.87 -4.55
C TRP A 481 5.89 -6.70 -3.04
N GLY A 482 5.89 -7.84 -2.34
CA GLY A 482 5.82 -7.90 -0.89
C GLY A 482 4.40 -7.82 -0.34
N GLY A 483 4.22 -8.32 0.88
CA GLY A 483 2.93 -8.39 1.55
C GLY A 483 1.98 -9.44 0.94
N TRP A 484 0.90 -9.70 1.67
CA TRP A 484 -0.06 -10.74 1.30
C TRP A 484 -1.39 -10.19 0.76
N HIS A 485 -1.51 -8.89 0.50
CA HIS A 485 -2.71 -8.28 -0.12
C HIS A 485 -4.03 -8.77 0.53
N ASP A 486 -4.13 -8.63 1.84
CA ASP A 486 -5.30 -9.00 2.66
C ASP A 486 -5.65 -10.50 2.70
N LEU A 487 -4.79 -11.39 2.18
CA LEU A 487 -4.97 -12.84 2.32
C LEU A 487 -4.88 -13.34 3.77
N TRP A 488 -4.16 -12.61 4.64
CA TRP A 488 -4.00 -12.88 6.07
C TRP A 488 -3.86 -11.57 6.85
N ALA A 489 -4.35 -11.56 8.11
CA ALA A 489 -4.31 -10.41 8.99
C ALA A 489 -2.90 -10.05 9.50
N THR A 490 -1.97 -11.01 9.52
CA THR A 490 -0.61 -10.80 10.02
C THR A 490 0.45 -11.43 9.11
N ASN A 491 1.60 -10.76 9.04
CA ASN A 491 2.81 -11.29 8.43
C ASN A 491 3.58 -12.08 9.50
N ASP A 492 3.55 -13.41 9.41
CA ASP A 492 4.34 -14.29 10.27
C ASP A 492 5.82 -14.20 9.87
N GLU A 493 6.71 -14.03 10.84
CA GLU A 493 8.16 -14.01 10.58
C GLU A 493 8.64 -15.33 9.97
N LYS A 494 8.02 -16.45 10.36
CA LYS A 494 8.37 -17.78 9.86
C LYS A 494 7.95 -18.00 8.40
N THR A 495 7.23 -17.05 7.79
CA THR A 495 6.88 -17.07 6.36
C THR A 495 7.79 -16.19 5.50
N LYS A 496 8.90 -15.66 6.05
CA LYS A 496 9.87 -14.80 5.33
C LYS A 496 10.56 -15.42 4.11
N LEU A 497 10.44 -16.74 3.89
CA LEU A 497 10.96 -17.43 2.71
C LEU A 497 9.93 -17.61 1.60
N ALA A 498 8.65 -17.33 1.88
CA ALA A 498 7.56 -17.59 0.95
C ALA A 498 7.37 -16.42 -0.03
N ARG A 499 7.36 -16.76 -1.32
CA ARG A 499 7.07 -15.82 -2.41
C ARG A 499 6.04 -16.45 -3.35
N VAL A 500 5.19 -15.63 -3.95
CA VAL A 500 4.22 -16.07 -4.96
C VAL A 500 4.22 -15.08 -6.10
N LEU A 501 4.66 -15.53 -7.27
CA LEU A 501 4.64 -14.72 -8.48
C LEU A 501 3.25 -14.84 -9.09
N VAL A 502 2.65 -13.71 -9.46
CA VAL A 502 1.31 -13.62 -10.05
C VAL A 502 1.41 -12.80 -11.33
N ASP A 503 1.32 -13.49 -12.45
CA ASP A 503 1.25 -12.88 -13.78
C ASP A 503 -0.22 -12.73 -14.18
N PHE A 504 -0.66 -11.52 -14.54
CA PHE A 504 -2.02 -11.30 -15.02
C PHE A 504 -2.02 -10.61 -16.39
N ASP A 505 -3.06 -10.91 -17.17
CA ASP A 505 -3.30 -10.31 -18.47
C ASP A 505 -3.69 -8.82 -18.34
N PRO A 506 -3.17 -7.91 -19.18
CA PRO A 506 -3.58 -6.49 -19.19
C PRO A 506 -5.10 -6.27 -19.30
N ALA A 507 -5.85 -7.23 -19.86
CA ALA A 507 -7.31 -7.20 -19.88
C ALA A 507 -7.94 -7.15 -18.48
N LEU A 508 -7.18 -7.48 -17.43
CA LEU A 508 -7.60 -7.43 -16.02
C LEU A 508 -7.15 -6.16 -15.30
N ASP A 509 -6.61 -5.15 -15.98
CA ASP A 509 -6.11 -3.90 -15.35
C ASP A 509 -7.15 -3.22 -14.46
N GLU A 510 -8.41 -3.16 -14.90
CA GLU A 510 -9.50 -2.56 -14.12
C GLU A 510 -9.81 -3.38 -12.87
N ALA A 511 -9.85 -4.72 -13.00
CA ALA A 511 -10.07 -5.61 -11.87
C ALA A 511 -8.95 -5.46 -10.82
N PHE A 512 -7.69 -5.32 -11.26
CA PHE A 512 -6.55 -5.11 -10.37
C PHE A 512 -6.39 -3.65 -9.89
N GLN A 513 -7.25 -2.73 -10.34
CA GLN A 513 -7.26 -1.31 -10.01
C GLN A 513 -5.89 -0.64 -10.23
N ILE A 514 -5.23 -0.95 -11.35
CA ILE A 514 -3.94 -0.35 -11.67
C ILE A 514 -4.13 1.16 -11.89
N ASN A 515 -3.49 1.98 -11.06
CA ASN A 515 -3.54 3.44 -11.18
C ASN A 515 -2.41 3.99 -12.07
N ILE A 516 -2.44 5.29 -12.38
CA ILE A 516 -1.48 5.95 -13.29
C ILE A 516 -0.04 5.78 -12.82
N SER A 517 0.21 5.87 -11.51
CA SER A 517 1.55 5.70 -10.93
C SER A 517 1.99 4.23 -10.83
N LYS A 518 1.11 3.26 -11.15
CA LYS A 518 1.34 1.81 -10.98
C LYS A 518 1.69 1.42 -9.51
N GLN A 519 1.46 2.32 -8.56
CA GLN A 519 1.85 2.15 -7.16
C GLN A 519 0.79 1.39 -6.35
N THR A 520 -0.48 1.50 -6.76
CA THR A 520 -1.60 0.82 -6.09
C THR A 520 -2.05 -0.33 -6.98
N VAL A 521 -1.96 -1.54 -6.43
CA VAL A 521 -2.49 -2.76 -7.04
C VAL A 521 -3.30 -3.49 -5.98
N ARG A 522 -4.59 -3.69 -6.23
CA ARG A 522 -5.46 -4.44 -5.31
C ARG A 522 -5.80 -5.78 -5.93
N LEU A 523 -5.61 -6.85 -5.15
CA LEU A 523 -5.98 -8.18 -5.58
C LEU A 523 -7.50 -8.38 -5.35
N PRO A 524 -8.32 -8.65 -6.38
CA PRO A 524 -9.75 -8.86 -6.21
C PRO A 524 -10.07 -10.01 -5.25
N GLY A 525 -11.14 -9.89 -4.46
CA GLY A 525 -11.54 -10.90 -3.47
C GLY A 525 -11.74 -12.31 -4.05
N TYR A 526 -12.24 -12.41 -5.29
CA TYR A 526 -12.41 -13.71 -5.95
C TYR A 526 -11.07 -14.36 -6.38
N LEU A 527 -10.03 -13.55 -6.65
CA LEU A 527 -8.67 -14.06 -6.89
C LEU A 527 -7.97 -14.38 -5.57
N GLN A 528 -8.22 -13.59 -4.53
CA GLN A 528 -7.70 -13.86 -3.20
C GLN A 528 -8.05 -15.27 -2.73
N SER A 529 -9.33 -15.67 -2.84
CA SER A 529 -9.78 -17.00 -2.41
C SER A 529 -9.14 -18.16 -3.19
N ARG A 530 -8.72 -17.92 -4.44
CA ARG A 530 -8.08 -18.92 -5.31
C ARG A 530 -6.55 -18.95 -5.17
N ILE A 531 -5.92 -17.82 -4.87
CA ILE A 531 -4.48 -17.70 -4.65
C ILE A 531 -4.10 -18.14 -3.25
N LYS A 532 -4.97 -17.91 -2.25
CA LYS A 532 -4.71 -18.26 -0.83
C LYS A 532 -4.25 -19.71 -0.63
N PRO A 533 -4.87 -20.76 -1.22
CA PRO A 533 -4.42 -22.13 -1.03
C PRO A 533 -3.04 -22.41 -1.65
N LEU A 534 -2.72 -21.77 -2.77
CA LEU A 534 -1.41 -21.88 -3.44
C LEU A 534 -0.32 -21.22 -2.60
N ALA A 535 -0.62 -20.03 -2.08
CA ALA A 535 0.26 -19.29 -1.18
C ALA A 535 0.46 -20.00 0.17
N ASP A 536 -0.57 -20.66 0.71
CA ASP A 536 -0.49 -21.43 1.96
C ASP A 536 0.52 -22.58 1.87
N THR A 537 0.66 -23.18 0.68
CA THR A 537 1.62 -24.27 0.43
C THR A 537 3.06 -23.82 0.72
N VAL A 538 3.45 -22.65 0.21
CA VAL A 538 4.81 -22.11 0.40
C VAL A 538 5.00 -21.46 1.77
N ARG A 539 3.94 -20.94 2.39
CA ARG A 539 3.96 -20.50 3.79
C ARG A 539 4.29 -21.68 4.73
N LYS A 540 3.60 -22.81 4.56
CA LYS A 540 3.86 -24.04 5.33
C LYS A 540 5.27 -24.57 5.09
N ALA A 541 5.74 -24.57 3.84
CA ALA A 541 7.10 -24.97 3.50
C ALA A 541 8.15 -24.05 4.17
N SER A 542 7.95 -22.73 4.13
CA SER A 542 8.79 -21.75 4.83
C SER A 542 8.83 -22.04 6.34
N GLN A 543 7.66 -22.23 6.99
CA GLN A 543 7.59 -22.54 8.41
C GLN A 543 8.29 -23.86 8.77
N ALA A 544 8.18 -24.87 7.90
CA ALA A 544 8.84 -26.15 8.10
C ALA A 544 10.38 -26.02 8.13
N LYS A 545 10.97 -25.13 7.31
CA LYS A 545 12.42 -24.85 7.34
C LYS A 545 12.91 -24.26 8.68
N TYR A 546 12.02 -23.68 9.50
CA TYR A 546 12.36 -23.15 10.83
C TYR A 546 11.98 -24.08 11.99
N ARG A 547 11.33 -25.22 11.73
CA ARG A 547 11.04 -26.21 12.77
C ARG A 547 12.30 -27.03 13.06
N LYS A 548 12.84 -26.93 14.27
CA LYS A 548 13.90 -27.83 14.73
C LYS A 548 13.40 -29.29 14.67
N PRO A 549 14.21 -30.26 14.20
CA PRO A 549 13.83 -31.67 14.29
C PRO A 549 13.64 -32.05 15.77
N ARG A 550 12.52 -32.69 16.08
CA ARG A 550 12.25 -33.22 17.42
C ARG A 550 13.33 -34.28 17.73
N PRO A 551 14.01 -34.25 18.89
CA PRO A 551 14.87 -35.36 19.28
C PRO A 551 14.00 -36.62 19.31
N THR A 552 14.39 -37.65 18.56
CA THR A 552 13.74 -38.96 18.63
C THR A 552 13.88 -39.49 20.05
N SER A 553 12.78 -39.62 20.77
CA SER A 553 12.76 -40.26 22.09
C SER A 553 13.41 -41.63 21.99
N PRO A 554 14.37 -42.00 22.86
CA PRO A 554 14.93 -43.34 22.85
C PRO A 554 13.82 -44.36 23.11
N PRO A 555 13.90 -45.57 22.52
CA PRO A 555 12.87 -46.58 22.67
C PRO A 555 12.69 -46.92 24.16
N PRO A 556 11.45 -47.23 24.59
CA PRO A 556 11.18 -47.53 25.99
C PRO A 556 12.01 -48.73 26.42
N ARG A 557 12.78 -48.57 27.51
CA ARG A 557 13.45 -49.69 28.18
C ARG A 557 12.36 -50.61 28.71
N THR A 558 12.34 -51.85 28.22
CA THR A 558 11.55 -52.94 28.81
C THR A 558 12.11 -53.26 30.19
N SER A 559 11.35 -52.95 31.24
CA SER A 559 11.61 -53.48 32.59
C SER A 559 11.18 -54.94 32.64
N PRO A 560 12.00 -55.87 33.16
CA PRO A 560 11.60 -57.27 33.30
C PRO A 560 10.59 -57.46 34.43
N LEU A 561 9.64 -58.36 34.20
CA LEU A 561 8.63 -58.84 35.15
C LEU A 561 9.27 -59.36 36.44
N LEU A 562 8.77 -58.89 37.59
CA LEU A 562 9.04 -59.47 38.91
C LEU A 562 8.47 -60.89 38.98
N GLY A 563 9.37 -61.87 39.14
CA GLY A 563 9.05 -63.24 39.55
C GLY A 563 8.89 -63.34 41.06
N GLU A 564 7.96 -64.19 41.47
CA GLU A 564 7.56 -64.55 42.83
C GLU A 564 8.75 -64.96 43.73
N ALA A 565 8.72 -64.53 44.99
CA ALA A 565 9.61 -65.03 46.03
C ALA A 565 8.81 -65.61 47.19
N THR A 566 9.06 -66.89 47.45
CA THR A 566 8.59 -67.69 48.58
C THR A 566 9.31 -67.34 49.89
N SER A 567 8.59 -67.52 50.98
CA SER A 567 8.90 -67.29 52.40
C SER A 567 10.06 -68.11 52.99
N GLY A 568 10.79 -67.52 53.96
CA GLY A 568 11.42 -68.26 55.08
C GLY A 568 12.64 -67.56 55.71
N PRO A 569 12.87 -67.61 57.04
CA PRO A 569 13.24 -66.42 57.84
C PRO A 569 14.63 -66.49 58.52
N GLY A 570 15.12 -65.32 58.97
CA GLY A 570 16.25 -65.22 59.90
C GLY A 570 16.68 -63.78 60.20
N ALA A 571 16.42 -63.32 61.43
CA ALA A 571 16.99 -62.09 62.03
C ALA A 571 18.02 -62.52 63.11
N PRO A 572 18.68 -61.62 63.88
CA PRO A 572 18.76 -60.15 63.80
C PRO A 572 20.19 -59.59 63.98
N SER A 573 20.30 -58.25 63.95
CA SER A 573 21.13 -57.40 64.86
C SER A 573 22.07 -56.43 64.14
N GLY A 574 21.98 -55.15 64.49
CA GLY A 574 23.04 -54.16 64.23
C GLY A 574 22.54 -52.74 63.99
N LEU A 575 22.32 -51.99 65.06
CA LEU A 575 22.08 -50.54 65.08
C LEU A 575 23.30 -49.76 64.59
N GLY A 576 23.08 -48.70 63.81
CA GLY A 576 24.10 -47.69 63.50
C GLY A 576 23.66 -46.75 62.38
N GLU A 577 23.14 -45.58 62.75
CA GLU A 577 22.98 -44.44 61.82
C GLU A 577 24.35 -43.87 61.39
N PRO A 578 24.41 -43.18 60.23
CA PRO A 578 25.65 -42.94 59.49
C PRO A 578 26.26 -41.56 59.77
N VAL A 579 27.60 -41.48 59.72
CA VAL A 579 28.34 -40.23 59.52
C VAL A 579 29.23 -40.38 58.29
N THR A 580 29.05 -39.44 57.36
CA THR A 580 29.60 -39.32 56.00
C THR A 580 31.14 -39.23 55.92
N PRO A 581 31.70 -39.62 54.77
CA PRO A 581 32.66 -38.74 54.10
C PRO A 581 32.29 -38.50 52.63
N GLY A 582 32.63 -37.29 52.17
CA GLY A 582 32.12 -36.65 50.96
C GLY A 582 32.39 -37.37 49.64
N ALA A 583 31.44 -37.20 48.72
CA ALA A 583 31.58 -37.49 47.30
C ALA A 583 31.58 -36.17 46.51
N PRO A 584 32.23 -36.12 45.33
CA PRO A 584 32.58 -34.90 44.64
C PRO A 584 31.38 -34.24 43.95
N THR A 585 31.37 -32.91 43.94
CA THR A 585 30.42 -32.06 43.22
C THR A 585 30.44 -32.39 41.71
N PRO A 586 29.30 -32.69 41.07
CA PRO A 586 29.22 -32.73 39.60
C PRO A 586 29.37 -31.31 39.05
N PRO A 587 29.89 -31.12 37.82
CA PRO A 587 29.95 -29.81 37.20
C PRO A 587 28.52 -29.27 37.03
N SER A 588 28.33 -28.02 37.47
CA SER A 588 27.08 -27.28 37.33
C SER A 588 26.62 -27.27 35.86
N GLN A 589 25.48 -27.90 35.59
CA GLN A 589 24.73 -27.64 34.37
C GLN A 589 24.43 -26.14 34.29
N PRO A 590 24.57 -25.49 33.12
CA PRO A 590 24.09 -24.13 32.94
C PRO A 590 22.57 -24.12 33.24
N PRO A 591 22.06 -23.10 33.95
CA PRO A 591 20.64 -23.05 34.29
C PRO A 591 19.80 -23.11 33.01
N ALA A 592 18.77 -23.96 33.01
CA ALA A 592 17.75 -23.96 31.97
C ALA A 592 17.15 -22.54 31.84
N PRO A 593 16.72 -22.11 30.65
CA PRO A 593 16.18 -20.77 30.44
C PRO A 593 14.89 -20.58 31.27
N SER A 594 15.01 -19.98 32.45
CA SER A 594 13.87 -19.78 33.35
C SER A 594 12.93 -18.73 32.75
N ILE A 595 11.67 -19.13 32.53
CA ILE A 595 10.65 -18.20 32.05
C ILE A 595 10.06 -17.42 33.22
N THR A 596 10.15 -16.09 33.17
CA THR A 596 9.58 -15.24 34.21
C THR A 596 8.10 -14.99 33.95
N VAL A 597 7.22 -15.36 34.87
CA VAL A 597 5.77 -15.09 34.77
C VAL A 597 5.43 -13.73 35.38
N ARG A 598 4.71 -12.88 34.65
CA ARG A 598 4.29 -11.54 35.09
C ARG A 598 2.80 -11.35 34.85
N LYS A 599 2.10 -10.79 35.83
CA LYS A 599 0.70 -10.38 35.69
C LYS A 599 0.65 -8.94 35.17
N VAL A 600 -0.21 -8.68 34.20
CA VAL A 600 -0.38 -7.36 33.58
C VAL A 600 -1.87 -7.02 33.48
N THR A 601 -2.21 -5.75 33.76
CA THR A 601 -3.59 -5.25 33.66
C THR A 601 -3.86 -4.86 32.20
N THR A 602 -4.46 -5.76 31.42
CA THR A 602 -4.79 -5.53 30.01
C THR A 602 -5.84 -6.49 29.49
N GLY A 603 -6.91 -5.95 28.92
CA GLY A 603 -7.93 -6.72 28.20
C GLY A 603 -7.54 -7.07 26.75
N LYS A 604 -6.32 -6.72 26.30
CA LYS A 604 -5.91 -6.89 24.89
C LYS A 604 -5.43 -8.30 24.56
N PHE A 605 -5.08 -9.09 25.57
CA PHE A 605 -4.62 -10.47 25.42
C PHE A 605 -4.81 -11.21 26.74
N ALA A 606 -5.08 -12.51 26.69
CA ALA A 606 -5.15 -13.37 27.87
C ALA A 606 -3.73 -13.80 28.33
N TRP A 607 -2.83 -14.07 27.39
CA TRP A 607 -1.41 -14.33 27.67
C TRP A 607 -0.48 -13.89 26.53
N LYS A 608 0.79 -13.62 26.84
CA LYS A 608 1.80 -13.23 25.85
C LYS A 608 3.18 -13.70 26.26
N ILE A 609 3.83 -14.49 25.41
CA ILE A 609 5.22 -14.94 25.61
C ILE A 609 6.15 -14.03 24.80
N THR A 610 7.06 -13.33 25.47
CA THR A 610 8.08 -12.49 24.83
C THR A 610 9.47 -13.02 25.14
N THR A 611 10.40 -12.87 24.19
CA THR A 611 11.82 -13.17 24.39
C THR A 611 12.58 -11.87 24.24
N ASP A 612 13.44 -11.54 25.20
CA ASP A 612 14.24 -10.32 25.13
C ASP A 612 15.54 -10.51 24.32
N LEU A 613 16.32 -9.44 24.18
CA LEU A 613 17.57 -9.43 23.41
C LEU A 613 18.67 -10.34 24.00
N LYS A 614 18.52 -10.81 25.25
CA LYS A 614 19.42 -11.75 25.91
C LYS A 614 18.97 -13.20 25.77
N GLY A 615 17.79 -13.44 25.20
CA GLY A 615 17.19 -14.76 25.07
C GLY A 615 16.34 -15.17 26.27
N ASP A 616 16.12 -14.27 27.23
CA ASP A 616 15.32 -14.54 28.41
C ASP A 616 13.83 -14.47 28.02
N ARG A 617 13.09 -15.52 28.39
CA ARG A 617 11.65 -15.63 28.09
C ARG A 617 10.84 -15.05 29.24
N SER A 618 9.78 -14.31 28.92
CA SER A 618 8.80 -13.86 29.90
C SER A 618 7.38 -14.16 29.44
N LEU A 619 6.58 -14.76 30.32
CA LEU A 619 5.15 -15.03 30.13
C LEU A 619 4.36 -13.93 30.84
N GLN A 620 3.66 -13.09 30.08
CA GLN A 620 2.75 -12.08 30.60
C GLN A 620 1.32 -12.62 30.59
N ILE A 621 0.58 -12.47 31.69
CA ILE A 621 -0.81 -12.93 31.83
C ILE A 621 -1.70 -11.70 32.01
N GLY A 622 -2.66 -11.51 31.09
CA GLY A 622 -3.66 -10.47 31.15
C GLY A 622 -4.77 -10.80 32.15
N ASP A 623 -5.57 -9.80 32.51
CA ASP A 623 -6.67 -9.90 33.47
C ASP A 623 -8.00 -10.35 32.85
N VAL A 624 -7.98 -10.76 31.58
CA VAL A 624 -9.12 -11.28 30.80
C VAL A 624 -9.77 -12.51 31.46
N SER A 625 -8.98 -13.36 32.14
CA SER A 625 -9.48 -14.58 32.81
C SER A 625 -8.95 -14.69 34.24
N PRO A 626 -9.80 -14.52 35.26
CA PRO A 626 -9.40 -14.67 36.67
C PRO A 626 -8.81 -16.05 36.98
N ALA A 627 -9.35 -17.12 36.38
CA ALA A 627 -8.87 -18.49 36.57
C ALA A 627 -7.45 -18.69 36.02
N LEU A 628 -7.14 -18.09 34.87
CA LEU A 628 -5.79 -18.13 34.30
C LEU A 628 -4.79 -17.33 35.15
N VAL A 629 -5.20 -16.18 35.69
CA VAL A 629 -4.39 -15.37 36.60
C VAL A 629 -4.07 -16.12 37.89
N GLU A 630 -5.01 -16.90 38.42
CA GLU A 630 -4.80 -17.75 39.60
C GLU A 630 -3.84 -18.92 39.28
N LEU A 631 -4.09 -19.65 38.19
CA LEU A 631 -3.26 -20.76 37.73
C LEU A 631 -1.80 -20.32 37.50
N ALA A 632 -1.61 -19.15 36.88
CA ALA A 632 -0.29 -18.56 36.67
C ALA A 632 0.41 -18.15 37.98
N GLY A 633 -0.35 -17.78 39.01
CA GLY A 633 0.20 -17.51 40.34
C GLY A 633 0.75 -18.77 41.01
N VAL A 634 0.03 -19.89 40.90
CA VAL A 634 0.44 -21.17 41.50
C VAL A 634 1.62 -21.77 40.73
N LEU A 635 1.50 -21.89 39.41
CA LEU A 635 2.53 -22.56 38.59
C LEU A 635 3.76 -21.69 38.33
N GLY A 636 3.59 -20.37 38.26
CA GLY A 636 4.68 -19.41 38.06
C GLY A 636 5.65 -19.28 39.26
N SER A 637 5.35 -19.93 40.39
CA SER A 637 6.21 -19.96 41.58
C SER A 637 7.32 -21.02 41.50
N SER A 638 7.33 -21.85 40.45
CA SER A 638 8.38 -22.86 40.19
C SER A 638 8.82 -22.80 38.73
N ASP A 639 10.11 -22.95 38.46
CA ASP A 639 10.64 -22.89 37.07
C ASP A 639 10.00 -23.96 36.17
N VAL A 640 9.83 -25.17 36.70
CA VAL A 640 9.18 -26.29 36.00
C VAL A 640 7.71 -26.01 35.72
N GLY A 641 6.99 -25.41 36.69
CA GLY A 641 5.59 -25.03 36.52
C GLY A 641 5.41 -23.87 35.54
N ALA A 642 6.31 -22.89 35.56
CA ALA A 642 6.31 -21.76 34.65
C ALA A 642 6.55 -22.20 33.19
N GLU A 643 7.51 -23.12 32.98
CA GLU A 643 7.75 -23.71 31.66
C GLU A 643 6.58 -24.56 31.18
N ALA A 644 6.01 -25.41 32.05
CA ALA A 644 4.86 -26.24 31.71
C ALA A 644 3.64 -25.40 31.34
N LEU A 645 3.37 -24.33 32.10
CA LEU A 645 2.30 -23.39 31.81
C LEU A 645 2.53 -22.67 30.47
N ALA A 646 3.76 -22.20 30.22
CA ALA A 646 4.09 -21.53 28.98
C ALA A 646 3.97 -22.45 27.76
N ALA A 647 4.35 -23.73 27.89
CA ALA A 647 4.19 -24.72 26.83
C ALA A 647 2.72 -25.02 26.56
N PHE A 648 1.90 -25.16 27.61
CA PHE A 648 0.45 -25.36 27.48
C PHE A 648 -0.23 -24.18 26.78
N LEU A 649 0.11 -22.94 27.16
CA LEU A 649 -0.45 -21.74 26.54
C LEU A 649 0.00 -21.55 25.10
N ASP A 650 1.24 -21.94 24.74
CA ASP A 650 1.72 -21.96 23.34
C ASP A 650 0.94 -22.97 22.48
N ASP A 651 0.56 -24.12 23.04
CA ASP A 651 -0.28 -25.10 22.34
C ASP A 651 -1.71 -24.58 22.15
N LEU A 652 -2.26 -23.82 23.10
CA LEU A 652 -3.58 -23.18 22.98
C LEU A 652 -3.59 -22.02 21.97
N ASP A 653 -2.49 -21.26 21.84
CA ASP A 653 -2.36 -20.22 20.80
C ASP A 653 -2.47 -20.80 19.39
N ARG A 654 -2.00 -22.04 19.17
CA ARG A 654 -2.13 -22.73 17.88
C ARG A 654 -3.58 -23.11 17.55
N LEU A 655 -4.46 -23.11 18.55
CA LEU A 655 -5.87 -23.43 18.43
C LEU A 655 -6.76 -22.16 18.50
N ASP A 656 -6.16 -20.97 18.53
CA ASP A 656 -6.85 -19.67 18.54
C ASP A 656 -7.79 -19.45 19.75
N VAL A 657 -7.55 -20.17 20.85
CA VAL A 657 -8.40 -20.16 22.06
C VAL A 657 -8.37 -18.80 22.77
N GLN A 658 -7.28 -18.07 22.61
CA GLN A 658 -7.07 -16.76 23.22
C GLN A 658 -8.12 -15.73 22.76
N GLN A 659 -8.52 -15.75 21.48
CA GLN A 659 -9.51 -14.80 20.97
C GLN A 659 -10.89 -15.05 21.60
N ALA A 660 -11.31 -16.30 21.71
CA ALA A 660 -12.57 -16.67 22.34
C ALA A 660 -12.66 -16.24 23.82
N LEU A 661 -11.54 -16.31 24.55
CA LEU A 661 -11.48 -15.84 25.94
C LEU A 661 -11.57 -14.31 26.06
N ILE A 662 -11.04 -13.57 25.08
CA ILE A 662 -11.13 -12.11 25.05
C ILE A 662 -12.55 -11.68 24.70
N ASP A 663 -13.17 -12.32 23.71
CA ASP A 663 -14.53 -12.01 23.26
C ASP A 663 -15.55 -12.26 24.39
N ASP A 664 -15.47 -13.39 25.09
CA ASP A 664 -16.34 -13.75 26.22
C ASP A 664 -16.20 -12.77 27.41
N ALA A 665 -14.99 -12.27 27.67
CA ALA A 665 -14.74 -11.25 28.69
C ALA A 665 -15.20 -9.83 28.31
N THR A 666 -15.53 -9.60 27.03
CA THR A 666 -16.04 -8.30 26.54
C THR A 666 -17.58 -8.28 26.48
N GLU A 667 -18.21 -9.47 26.50
CA GLU A 667 -19.68 -9.65 26.56
C GLU A 667 -20.24 -9.75 27.98
N ALA A 668 -19.40 -10.06 28.98
CA ALA A 668 -19.72 -10.08 30.42
C ALA A 668 -19.52 -8.72 31.10
#